data_AF-A0A832GHI4-F1
#
_entry.id   AF-A0A832GHI4-F1
#
_cell.length_a   1.000
_cell.length_b   1.000
_cell.length_c   1.000
_cell.angle_alpha   90.00
_cell.angle_beta   90.00
_cell.angle_gamma   90.00
#
_symmetry.space_group_name_H-M   'P 1'
#
loop_
_entity.id
_entity.type
_entity.pdbx_description
1 polymer ?
#
loop_
_entity_poly.entity_id
_entity_poly.type
_entity_poly.pdbx_seq_one_letter_code
_entity_poly.pdbx_strand_id
1 'polypeptide(L)'
;DYAENHYFLDTAYKALYRQYWQLTTPVPVPAGPLLVKEIEVYESTADVRDQAVGGIEVIAYDTLSPIRFAQGERYPASMKSPSVRIEQGKVERGRFVRLDPTRFTFNPNLGTLDIWGFRRDRTYAVAYRTEGASPAKEDDLYHGTLSATAKDGDTLILKLIYRPNLQPGFTNLWARQMRNIYFINATNVSTQDARITIYYLRTNNDSTDILEGTSDKLVTALGVDRVNNATGQPPGDGLFDFNGGAPPTQQQAGAGFTPGQSMLPGQQQQASGGSPYFNPVRGEIIFPWIEPFREGLDSAFSRRGNPALAKQYYYSAVYDVQKAFAQQQTAQDRWLIVGDVQGQAAGRISLGFNVAPGSVRVFLSGRQLRENDDYVVDYYSGTVSIRNPQAQAAGSDLVIEYESNDVMNIQTRTLLGMRADLVLSRTRNASLTLGSTLMNFNTAALVDRVRIGEEPISNTMLGFDANFNWHAQWLSDALNWLPFYSTKERSTITFRGEWAQQMPTPNKRISEIPVDNNQAAAYIDDFEGAQRFISMGLTGTLWTHSSPPVDSSIDAEHERRALYRGKLYWYNFFLPRVPIAEVYPNRQTVQGQTRLSPLVITFDPDQRGIYNPNPEYLDTLNPRWDSVKTNPWQQRPANRQRLWAGMQRLISTFNANFDLDNIDFIDIMMRIEDREPGAQMFIDLGQISEDIIPNYRLNTEDGITAGAPIPNGRIDPGEDVGIDALDNADERAAYPYPLNLEDDPSRDDYFFNFTKPNEQQVDQDFLRWNNFEGNAAQSELGQFPDTEILNKQNGQTIALDDSYFSYEVNLDPSDANPQVVGGGTNGWRLYRIPLRGAKRIVGNPLFSNIQYVRVWFKGGRIKVSIADWRFVGAQWQRTNYAQIPNSAVSNDTVIRVAFVNREENAGPPDYYT
;
A
#
# COMPACT_ATOMS: atom_id res chain seq x y z
N ASP A 1 0.21 8.23 -12.70
CA ASP A 1 1.04 7.21 -12.00
C ASP A 1 2.55 7.38 -12.19
N TYR A 2 3.22 8.23 -11.41
CA TYR A 2 4.69 8.28 -11.45
C TYR A 2 5.33 7.04 -10.79
N ALA A 3 6.59 6.76 -11.14
CA ALA A 3 7.43 5.71 -10.58
C ALA A 3 8.08 6.19 -9.26
N GLU A 4 7.93 5.41 -8.18
CA GLU A 4 8.31 5.83 -6.81
C GLU A 4 9.74 5.48 -6.41
N ASN A 5 10.49 4.77 -7.24
CA ASN A 5 11.81 4.22 -6.93
C ASN A 5 12.99 5.09 -7.37
N HIS A 6 12.72 6.37 -7.66
CA HIS A 6 13.70 7.34 -8.16
C HIS A 6 13.87 8.50 -7.18
N TYR A 7 15.11 8.81 -6.81
CA TYR A 7 15.44 9.78 -5.79
C TYR A 7 16.64 10.64 -6.17
N PHE A 8 16.65 11.90 -5.73
CA PHE A 8 17.86 12.69 -5.59
C PHE A 8 18.58 12.34 -4.27
N LEU A 9 19.90 12.24 -4.30
CA LEU A 9 20.71 12.06 -3.09
C LEU A 9 20.62 13.28 -2.14
N ASP A 10 20.46 14.47 -2.73
CA ASP A 10 20.20 15.72 -2.03
C ASP A 10 19.38 16.68 -2.91
N THR A 11 18.60 17.57 -2.29
CA THR A 11 17.87 18.63 -2.98
C THR A 11 18.77 19.59 -3.77
N ALA A 12 20.05 19.72 -3.41
CA ALA A 12 21.04 20.52 -4.14
C ALA A 12 21.20 20.10 -5.61
N TYR A 13 21.00 18.81 -5.92
CA TYR A 13 21.11 18.27 -7.28
C TYR A 13 19.99 18.74 -8.22
N LYS A 14 18.87 19.25 -7.71
CA LYS A 14 17.77 19.75 -8.55
C LYS A 14 18.21 20.87 -9.48
N ALA A 15 19.12 21.73 -9.06
CA ALA A 15 19.65 22.80 -9.89
C ALA A 15 20.48 22.26 -11.07
N LEU A 16 21.33 21.26 -10.81
CA LEU A 16 22.11 20.56 -11.83
C LEU A 16 21.20 19.80 -12.80
N TYR A 17 20.17 19.14 -12.29
CA TYR A 17 19.17 18.45 -13.11
C TYR A 17 18.46 19.43 -14.06
N ARG A 18 18.01 20.58 -13.57
CA ARG A 18 17.41 21.62 -14.43
C ARG A 18 18.38 22.11 -15.50
N GLN A 19 19.67 22.30 -15.18
CA GLN A 19 20.69 22.70 -16.15
C GLN A 19 20.94 21.64 -17.23
N TYR A 20 21.00 20.37 -16.83
CA TYR A 20 21.21 19.23 -17.75
C TYR A 20 20.16 19.19 -18.86
N TRP A 21 18.92 19.55 -18.53
CA TRP A 21 17.78 19.54 -19.44
C TRP A 21 17.50 20.88 -20.16
N GLN A 22 18.37 21.90 -20.03
CA GLN A 22 18.17 23.18 -20.73
C GLN A 22 18.35 23.07 -22.25
N LEU A 23 19.26 22.20 -22.69
CA LEU A 23 19.57 22.01 -24.10
C LEU A 23 18.69 20.91 -24.72
N THR A 24 18.46 20.99 -26.03
CA THR A 24 17.67 20.00 -26.80
C THR A 24 18.30 18.60 -26.76
N THR A 25 19.63 18.55 -26.68
CA THR A 25 20.40 17.36 -26.36
C THR A 25 21.07 17.61 -25.01
N PRO A 26 20.69 16.88 -23.95
CA PRO A 26 21.29 17.05 -22.65
C PRO A 26 22.80 16.83 -22.71
N VAL A 27 23.60 17.78 -22.25
CA VAL A 27 25.06 17.68 -22.18
C VAL A 27 25.44 17.46 -20.71
N PRO A 28 26.44 16.62 -20.39
CA PRO A 28 26.92 16.48 -19.02
C PRO A 28 27.29 17.86 -18.43
N VAL A 29 26.60 18.25 -17.36
CA VAL A 29 26.91 19.47 -16.62
C VAL A 29 28.01 19.15 -15.61
N PRO A 30 29.11 19.91 -15.55
CA PRO A 30 30.12 19.71 -14.52
C PRO A 30 29.48 19.85 -13.14
N ALA A 31 29.42 18.76 -12.39
CA ALA A 31 28.83 18.77 -11.04
C ALA A 31 29.71 19.51 -10.01
N GLY A 32 30.99 19.75 -10.34
CA GLY A 32 31.96 20.38 -9.45
C GLY A 32 31.97 19.69 -8.07
N PRO A 33 31.78 20.43 -6.95
CA PRO A 33 31.81 19.85 -5.61
C PRO A 33 30.67 18.86 -5.30
N LEU A 34 29.68 18.75 -6.20
CA LEU A 34 28.58 17.78 -6.09
C LEU A 34 28.87 16.48 -6.86
N LEU A 35 30.01 16.35 -7.53
CA LEU A 35 30.38 15.11 -8.23
C LEU A 35 30.51 13.96 -7.22
N VAL A 36 29.67 12.93 -7.35
CA VAL A 36 29.72 11.75 -6.49
C VAL A 36 30.86 10.84 -6.95
N LYS A 37 31.84 10.62 -6.07
CA LYS A 37 33.00 9.75 -6.34
C LYS A 37 32.81 8.31 -5.85
N GLU A 38 31.90 8.08 -4.90
CA GLU A 38 31.62 6.75 -4.32
C GLU A 38 30.28 6.77 -3.59
N ILE A 39 29.52 5.66 -3.65
CA ILE A 39 28.23 5.51 -2.97
C ILE A 39 27.99 4.06 -2.52
N GLU A 40 27.35 3.94 -1.37
CA GLU A 40 26.79 2.71 -0.83
C GLU A 40 25.32 2.94 -0.49
N VAL A 41 24.48 1.99 -0.85
CA VAL A 41 23.03 2.03 -0.59
C VAL A 41 22.67 0.91 0.36
N TYR A 42 21.82 1.22 1.33
CA TYR A 42 21.43 0.34 2.41
C TYR A 42 19.90 0.23 2.50
N GLU A 43 19.42 -0.98 2.80
CA GLU A 43 18.01 -1.33 2.98
C GLU A 43 17.80 -1.87 4.40
N SER A 44 16.78 -1.38 5.12
CA SER A 44 16.47 -1.88 6.47
C SER A 44 16.04 -3.35 6.46
N THR A 45 16.43 -4.14 7.46
CA THR A 45 15.96 -5.51 7.67
C THR A 45 15.31 -5.68 9.04
N ALA A 46 14.34 -6.59 9.12
CA ALA A 46 13.63 -6.96 10.34
C ALA A 46 13.93 -8.41 10.77
N ASP A 47 14.70 -9.16 9.98
CA ASP A 47 15.00 -10.56 10.27
C ASP A 47 16.22 -10.65 11.19
N VAL A 48 16.01 -11.20 12.39
CA VAL A 48 17.05 -11.42 13.40
C VAL A 48 17.93 -12.62 13.00
N ARG A 49 17.41 -13.55 12.16
CA ARG A 49 18.14 -14.74 11.66
C ARG A 49 19.11 -14.41 10.52
N ASP A 50 19.00 -13.22 9.95
CA ASP A 50 19.92 -12.67 8.95
C ASP A 50 21.27 -12.22 9.56
N GLN A 51 21.64 -12.68 10.77
CA GLN A 51 23.03 -12.61 11.23
C GLN A 51 23.99 -13.34 10.26
N ALA A 52 23.49 -14.30 9.47
CA ALA A 52 24.25 -14.91 8.39
C ALA A 52 24.49 -13.97 7.18
N VAL A 53 23.74 -12.86 7.05
CA VAL A 53 23.76 -11.92 5.90
C VAL A 53 24.38 -10.55 6.26
N GLY A 54 24.78 -10.33 7.52
CA GLY A 54 25.62 -9.17 7.90
C GLY A 54 24.89 -7.84 8.07
N GLY A 55 23.68 -7.83 8.64
CA GLY A 55 22.96 -6.60 8.97
C GLY A 55 23.68 -5.75 10.03
N ILE A 56 23.99 -4.49 9.71
CA ILE A 56 24.76 -3.54 10.52
C ILE A 56 23.82 -2.54 11.21
N GLU A 57 24.15 -2.14 12.43
CA GLU A 57 23.41 -1.09 13.12
C GLU A 57 23.64 0.28 12.46
N VAL A 58 22.55 0.97 12.15
CA VAL A 58 22.56 2.25 11.45
C VAL A 58 21.69 3.26 12.20
N ILE A 59 22.16 4.51 12.22
CA ILE A 59 21.33 5.69 12.49
C ILE A 59 21.34 6.56 11.23
N ALA A 60 20.18 6.66 10.58
CA ALA A 60 19.99 7.39 9.33
C ALA A 60 19.33 8.75 9.60
N TYR A 61 19.94 9.82 9.09
CA TYR A 61 19.47 11.20 9.26
C TYR A 61 18.94 11.76 7.94
N ASP A 62 17.81 12.46 7.96
CA ASP A 62 17.27 13.15 6.78
C ASP A 62 18.21 14.26 6.31
N THR A 63 18.82 14.98 7.25
CA THR A 63 19.76 16.08 7.02
C THR A 63 21.08 15.74 7.69
N LEU A 64 22.09 15.58 6.84
CA LEU A 64 23.41 15.17 7.28
C LEU A 64 24.46 16.06 6.63
N SER A 65 25.11 16.87 7.47
CA SER A 65 26.24 17.70 7.05
C SER A 65 27.41 16.80 6.64
N PRO A 66 28.10 17.14 5.52
CA PRO A 66 29.30 16.40 5.15
C PRO A 66 30.43 16.64 6.15
N ILE A 67 31.34 15.67 6.25
CA ILE A 67 32.59 15.76 7.02
C ILE A 67 33.80 15.51 6.11
N ARG A 68 34.95 16.11 6.44
CA ARG A 68 36.23 15.82 5.80
C ARG A 68 36.92 14.65 6.51
N PHE A 69 36.40 13.45 6.29
CA PHE A 69 36.88 12.25 7.00
C PHE A 69 38.39 12.04 6.86
N ALA A 70 38.94 12.28 5.66
CA ALA A 70 40.37 12.16 5.36
C ALA A 70 41.25 13.17 6.14
N GLN A 71 40.67 14.29 6.60
CA GLN A 71 41.35 15.31 7.43
C GLN A 71 41.16 15.06 8.93
N GLY A 72 40.59 13.92 9.32
CA GLY A 72 40.39 13.54 10.72
C GLY A 72 39.05 13.97 11.32
N GLU A 73 38.18 14.64 10.56
CA GLU A 73 36.84 14.98 11.04
C GLU A 73 35.99 13.71 11.23
N ARG A 74 35.18 13.68 12.28
CA ARG A 74 34.28 12.57 12.62
C ARG A 74 32.93 13.13 13.05
N TYR A 75 31.88 12.36 12.83
CA TYR A 75 30.58 12.68 13.40
C TYR A 75 30.63 12.64 14.94
N PRO A 76 29.92 13.55 15.64
CA PRO A 76 29.86 13.56 17.10
C PRO A 76 29.40 12.23 17.69
N ALA A 77 30.01 11.81 18.81
CA ALA A 77 29.61 10.59 19.51
C ALA A 77 28.15 10.63 20.00
N SER A 78 27.61 11.82 20.26
CA SER A 78 26.19 12.01 20.60
C SER A 78 25.26 11.54 19.50
N MET A 79 25.64 11.62 18.22
CA MET A 79 24.85 11.13 17.08
C MET A 79 24.83 9.61 16.97
N LYS A 80 25.73 8.91 17.69
CA LYS A 80 25.81 7.46 17.78
C LYS A 80 25.30 6.92 19.12
N SER A 81 24.81 7.79 20.01
CA SER A 81 24.41 7.37 21.35
C SER A 81 23.17 6.47 21.29
N PRO A 82 23.10 5.39 22.08
CA PRO A 82 21.87 4.61 22.23
C PRO A 82 20.67 5.44 22.70
N SER A 83 20.92 6.59 23.33
CA SER A 83 19.92 7.53 23.84
C SER A 83 19.51 8.61 22.83
N VAL A 84 19.96 8.54 21.57
CA VAL A 84 19.46 9.45 20.52
C VAL A 84 17.95 9.27 20.39
N ARG A 85 17.22 10.37 20.55
CA ARG A 85 15.78 10.40 20.33
C ARG A 85 15.50 10.14 18.84
N ILE A 86 14.77 9.06 18.57
CA ILE A 86 14.30 8.71 17.23
C ILE A 86 13.13 9.64 16.90
N GLU A 87 13.33 10.52 15.92
CA GLU A 87 12.30 11.40 15.38
C GLU A 87 11.94 10.92 13.97
N GLN A 88 10.80 10.24 13.82
CA GLN A 88 10.41 9.61 12.56
C GLN A 88 10.49 10.60 11.37
N GLY A 89 11.13 10.16 10.28
CA GLY A 89 11.38 11.00 9.09
C GLY A 89 12.48 12.05 9.22
N LYS A 90 13.11 12.20 10.39
CA LYS A 90 14.35 12.95 10.59
C LYS A 90 15.51 12.08 11.03
N VAL A 91 15.28 11.20 11.99
CA VAL A 91 16.26 10.26 12.55
C VAL A 91 15.59 8.90 12.64
N GLU A 92 16.12 7.93 11.90
CA GLU A 92 15.64 6.55 11.90
C GLU A 92 16.80 5.66 12.37
N ARG A 93 16.55 4.73 13.30
CA ARG A 93 17.54 3.75 13.75
C ARG A 93 17.04 2.35 13.45
N GLY A 94 17.95 1.47 13.09
CA GLY A 94 17.63 0.06 12.89
C GLY A 94 18.79 -0.70 12.28
N ARG A 95 18.54 -1.96 11.94
CA ARG A 95 19.50 -2.79 11.21
C ARG A 95 19.31 -2.66 9.71
N PHE A 96 20.41 -2.51 8.99
CA PHE A 96 20.40 -2.36 7.54
C PHE A 96 21.37 -3.34 6.89
N VAL A 97 21.01 -3.79 5.70
CA VAL A 97 21.85 -4.61 4.82
C VAL A 97 22.29 -3.73 3.67
N ARG A 98 23.57 -3.80 3.32
CA ARG A 98 24.11 -3.13 2.13
C ARG A 98 23.50 -3.78 0.88
N LEU A 99 22.91 -2.98 0.01
CA LEU A 99 22.38 -3.46 -1.26
C LEU A 99 23.50 -3.87 -2.20
N ASP A 100 23.26 -4.98 -2.90
CA ASP A 100 24.11 -5.39 -4.02
C ASP A 100 24.12 -4.29 -5.10
N PRO A 101 25.27 -3.97 -5.70
CA PRO A 101 25.36 -2.98 -6.78
C PRO A 101 24.49 -3.26 -8.01
N THR A 102 24.01 -4.49 -8.20
CA THR A 102 23.04 -4.84 -9.25
C THR A 102 21.61 -4.45 -8.89
N ARG A 103 21.32 -4.07 -7.63
CA ARG A 103 19.99 -3.65 -7.16
C ARG A 103 19.78 -2.15 -7.18
N PHE A 104 20.74 -1.36 -7.65
CA PHE A 104 20.55 0.07 -7.81
C PHE A 104 21.44 0.62 -8.92
N THR A 105 21.05 1.78 -9.44
CA THR A 105 21.90 2.55 -10.36
C THR A 105 21.93 4.01 -9.96
N PHE A 106 23.06 4.68 -10.16
CA PHE A 106 23.17 6.10 -9.84
C PHE A 106 23.89 6.90 -10.94
N ASN A 107 23.57 8.18 -11.04
CA ASN A 107 24.28 9.13 -11.90
C ASN A 107 25.18 10.04 -11.04
N PRO A 108 26.52 9.97 -11.20
CA PRO A 108 27.46 10.73 -10.35
C PRO A 108 27.39 12.25 -10.55
N ASN A 109 26.97 12.71 -11.74
CA ASN A 109 26.89 14.13 -12.06
C ASN A 109 25.54 14.73 -11.65
N LEU A 110 24.47 13.96 -11.79
CA LEU A 110 23.11 14.43 -11.48
C LEU A 110 22.66 14.07 -10.06
N GLY A 111 23.42 13.24 -9.34
CA GLY A 111 23.06 12.78 -7.99
C GLY A 111 21.70 12.10 -7.94
N THR A 112 21.32 11.41 -9.01
CA THR A 112 20.08 10.62 -9.07
C THR A 112 20.37 9.16 -8.72
N LEU A 113 19.48 8.54 -7.97
CA LEU A 113 19.53 7.16 -7.50
C LEU A 113 18.23 6.45 -7.88
N ASP A 114 18.37 5.32 -8.56
CA ASP A 114 17.27 4.43 -8.90
C ASP A 114 17.46 3.11 -8.17
N ILE A 115 16.42 2.65 -7.47
CA ILE A 115 16.47 1.41 -6.68
C ILE A 115 15.64 0.33 -7.39
N TRP A 116 16.22 -0.85 -7.60
CA TRP A 116 15.59 -1.99 -8.25
C TRP A 116 15.07 -2.98 -7.20
N GLY A 117 13.89 -3.56 -7.46
CA GLY A 117 13.17 -4.35 -6.46
C GLY A 117 12.84 -3.50 -5.22
N PHE A 118 12.50 -2.22 -5.44
CA PHE A 118 12.15 -1.29 -4.38
C PHE A 118 10.96 -1.79 -3.58
N ARG A 119 11.10 -1.75 -2.25
CA ARG A 119 10.11 -2.23 -1.29
C ARG A 119 9.57 -1.07 -0.47
N ARG A 120 8.27 -0.80 -0.62
CA ARG A 120 7.60 0.32 0.08
C ARG A 120 7.59 0.17 1.61
N ASP A 121 7.72 -1.05 2.10
CA ASP A 121 7.75 -1.42 3.52
C ASP A 121 9.15 -1.32 4.15
N ARG A 122 10.18 -0.92 3.39
CA ARG A 122 11.56 -0.80 3.88
C ARG A 122 12.04 0.65 3.91
N THR A 123 12.96 0.94 4.81
CA THR A 123 13.69 2.21 4.87
C THR A 123 14.97 2.09 4.03
N TYR A 124 15.26 3.10 3.22
CA TYR A 124 16.49 3.16 2.43
C TYR A 124 17.34 4.36 2.83
N ALA A 125 18.64 4.11 3.00
CA ALA A 125 19.63 5.12 3.35
C ALA A 125 20.91 4.94 2.53
N VAL A 126 21.73 5.98 2.45
CA VAL A 126 22.97 5.99 1.67
C VAL A 126 24.14 6.54 2.46
N ALA A 127 25.34 6.08 2.14
CA ALA A 127 26.58 6.80 2.43
C ALA A 127 27.30 7.07 1.11
N TYR A 128 27.79 8.29 0.91
CA TYR A 128 28.51 8.65 -0.32
C TYR A 128 29.55 9.74 -0.04
N ARG A 129 30.51 9.90 -0.95
CA ARG A 129 31.43 11.05 -0.92
C ARG A 129 31.39 11.83 -2.22
N THR A 130 31.53 13.15 -2.11
CA THR A 130 31.62 14.07 -3.24
C THR A 130 32.98 14.72 -3.33
N GLU A 131 33.29 15.25 -4.52
CA GLU A 131 34.51 16.01 -4.76
C GLU A 131 34.65 17.22 -3.83
N GLY A 132 35.86 17.41 -3.30
CA GLY A 132 36.24 18.55 -2.48
C GLY A 132 36.42 19.85 -3.24
N ALA A 133 37.23 20.76 -2.68
CA ALA A 133 37.66 21.98 -3.37
C ALA A 133 38.65 21.66 -4.52
N SER A 134 39.28 20.49 -4.46
CA SER A 134 40.19 19.95 -5.44
C SER A 134 39.78 18.52 -5.84
N PRO A 135 40.30 17.99 -6.96
CA PRO A 135 40.08 16.60 -7.34
C PRO A 135 40.75 15.56 -6.41
N ALA A 136 41.57 16.00 -5.45
CA ALA A 136 42.29 15.14 -4.54
C ALA A 136 41.33 14.38 -3.59
N LYS A 137 41.77 13.26 -3.03
CA LYS A 137 40.93 12.43 -2.14
C LYS A 137 40.88 13.01 -0.72
N GLU A 138 41.90 13.79 -0.37
CA GLU A 138 42.17 14.30 0.97
C GLU A 138 41.21 15.42 1.39
N ASP A 139 40.54 16.08 0.44
CA ASP A 139 39.56 17.14 0.70
C ASP A 139 38.13 16.78 0.27
N ASP A 140 37.90 15.52 -0.12
CA ASP A 140 36.55 15.00 -0.41
C ASP A 140 35.62 15.12 0.82
N LEU A 141 34.35 15.33 0.51
CA LEU A 141 33.28 15.51 1.50
C LEU A 141 32.49 14.21 1.65
N TYR A 142 32.40 13.69 2.88
CA TYR A 142 31.73 12.43 3.19
C TYR A 142 30.36 12.70 3.79
N HIS A 143 29.32 12.15 3.16
CA HIS A 143 27.94 12.16 3.62
C HIS A 143 27.61 10.78 4.18
N GLY A 144 27.80 10.60 5.48
CA GLY A 144 27.64 9.33 6.17
C GLY A 144 28.95 8.56 6.31
N THR A 145 28.84 7.35 6.86
CA THR A 145 29.96 6.45 7.17
C THR A 145 30.01 5.36 6.11
N LEU A 146 31.02 5.40 5.23
CA LEU A 146 31.25 4.34 4.25
C LEU A 146 31.80 3.09 4.95
N SER A 147 31.44 1.90 4.49
CA SER A 147 31.87 0.63 5.10
C SER A 147 33.39 0.51 5.20
N ALA A 148 34.13 1.00 4.21
CA ALA A 148 35.60 1.02 4.21
C ALA A 148 36.23 1.91 5.30
N THR A 149 35.44 2.77 5.94
CA THR A 149 35.88 3.69 6.99
C THR A 149 35.39 3.30 8.39
N ALA A 150 34.51 2.30 8.47
CA ALA A 150 33.95 1.80 9.72
C ALA A 150 34.83 0.69 10.33
N LYS A 151 34.77 0.54 11.65
CA LYS A 151 35.37 -0.59 12.37
C LYS A 151 34.31 -1.65 12.66
N ASP A 152 34.75 -2.89 12.88
CA ASP A 152 33.84 -3.96 13.31
C ASP A 152 33.13 -3.57 14.61
N GLY A 153 31.79 -3.63 14.58
CA GLY A 153 30.92 -3.22 15.69
C GLY A 153 30.56 -1.73 15.73
N ASP A 154 31.04 -0.90 14.80
CA ASP A 154 30.64 0.51 14.74
C ASP A 154 29.19 0.67 14.26
N THR A 155 28.40 1.48 14.97
CA THR A 155 27.15 2.02 14.44
C THR A 155 27.45 3.00 13.30
N LEU A 156 26.85 2.74 12.12
CA LEU A 156 27.02 3.58 10.93
C LEU A 156 26.05 4.76 10.96
N ILE A 157 26.55 5.94 10.59
CA ILE A 157 25.70 7.10 10.34
C ILE A 157 25.44 7.17 8.83
N LEU A 158 24.18 7.11 8.41
CA LEU A 158 23.79 7.18 7.01
C LEU A 158 22.89 8.40 6.73
N LYS A 159 22.75 8.76 5.47
CA LYS A 159 21.76 9.75 5.01
C LYS A 159 20.49 9.04 4.57
N LEU A 160 19.37 9.41 5.17
CA LEU A 160 18.06 8.83 4.90
C LEU A 160 17.53 9.30 3.52
N ILE A 161 17.09 8.36 2.68
CA ILE A 161 16.55 8.62 1.33
C ILE A 161 15.04 8.37 1.28
N TYR A 162 14.59 7.25 1.81
CA TYR A 162 13.18 6.86 1.84
C TYR A 162 12.83 6.19 3.15
N ARG A 163 11.59 6.36 3.58
CA ARG A 163 10.97 5.61 4.67
C ARG A 163 9.56 5.14 4.29
N PRO A 164 9.05 4.07 4.90
CA PRO A 164 7.68 3.63 4.71
C PRO A 164 6.66 4.74 4.98
N ASN A 165 5.56 4.75 4.23
CA ASN A 165 4.51 5.78 4.33
C ASN A 165 5.06 7.20 4.19
N LEU A 166 5.93 7.45 3.20
CA LEU A 166 6.47 8.77 2.88
C LEU A 166 5.33 9.77 2.55
N GLN A 167 5.40 10.97 3.11
CA GLN A 167 4.36 12.01 3.01
C GLN A 167 5.00 13.40 2.87
N PRO A 168 4.24 14.40 2.37
CA PRO A 168 4.72 15.78 2.23
C PRO A 168 5.24 16.41 3.52
N GLY A 169 4.74 15.99 4.69
CA GLY A 169 5.22 16.45 6.00
C GLY A 169 6.69 16.13 6.27
N PHE A 170 7.26 15.11 5.62
CA PHE A 170 8.69 14.81 5.65
C PHE A 170 9.41 15.61 4.57
N THR A 171 9.43 16.94 4.71
CA THR A 171 9.79 17.92 3.66
C THR A 171 11.04 17.53 2.86
N ASN A 172 12.13 17.15 3.53
CA ASN A 172 13.40 16.82 2.88
C ASN A 172 13.31 15.51 2.08
N LEU A 173 12.76 14.45 2.67
CA LEU A 173 12.60 13.16 2.01
C LEU A 173 11.59 13.25 0.85
N TRP A 174 10.47 13.94 1.07
CA TRP A 174 9.45 14.17 0.05
C TRP A 174 10.01 14.92 -1.16
N ALA A 175 10.82 15.95 -0.91
CA ALA A 175 11.46 16.75 -1.94
C ALA A 175 12.52 15.97 -2.74
N ARG A 176 13.13 14.91 -2.19
CA ARG A 176 14.11 14.07 -2.87
C ARG A 176 13.49 13.09 -3.87
N GLN A 177 12.26 12.62 -3.61
CA GLN A 177 11.60 11.70 -4.53
C GLN A 177 11.29 12.38 -5.87
N MET A 178 11.66 11.73 -6.97
CA MET A 178 11.40 12.19 -8.32
C MET A 178 9.99 11.78 -8.75
N ARG A 179 9.21 12.73 -9.27
CA ARG A 179 7.80 12.54 -9.71
C ARG A 179 7.59 12.88 -11.18
N ASN A 180 8.68 12.89 -11.93
CA ASN A 180 8.75 13.19 -13.36
C ASN A 180 9.10 11.96 -14.20
N ILE A 181 9.09 10.76 -13.62
CA ILE A 181 9.37 9.50 -14.31
C ILE A 181 8.12 8.62 -14.25
N TYR A 182 7.70 8.08 -15.40
CA TYR A 182 6.43 7.35 -15.55
C TYR A 182 6.68 6.01 -16.24
N PHE A 183 6.27 4.93 -15.58
CA PHE A 183 6.36 3.57 -16.12
C PHE A 183 5.17 3.29 -17.04
N ILE A 184 5.42 2.80 -18.26
CA ILE A 184 4.37 2.52 -19.26
C ILE A 184 3.79 1.11 -19.17
N ASN A 185 4.04 0.40 -18.06
CA ASN A 185 3.59 -0.98 -17.85
C ASN A 185 4.13 -2.00 -18.86
N ALA A 186 5.29 -1.72 -19.46
CA ALA A 186 5.97 -2.62 -20.38
C ALA A 186 7.49 -2.49 -20.19
N THR A 187 8.25 -3.57 -20.38
CA THR A 187 9.73 -3.57 -20.28
C THR A 187 10.33 -4.15 -21.55
N ASN A 188 11.59 -3.85 -21.84
CA ASN A 188 12.29 -4.30 -23.06
C ASN A 188 11.52 -3.94 -24.34
N VAL A 189 11.16 -2.66 -24.44
CA VAL A 189 10.35 -2.10 -25.52
C VAL A 189 11.23 -1.83 -26.76
N SER A 190 10.72 -2.20 -27.94
CA SER A 190 11.30 -1.81 -29.22
C SER A 190 11.02 -0.33 -29.51
N THR A 191 12.06 0.49 -29.65
CA THR A 191 11.92 1.93 -29.93
C THR A 191 11.57 2.27 -31.38
N GLN A 192 11.63 1.31 -32.30
CA GLN A 192 11.32 1.54 -33.72
C GLN A 192 9.82 1.70 -33.96
N ASP A 193 9.02 0.85 -33.32
CA ASP A 193 7.57 0.78 -33.51
C ASP A 193 6.78 1.41 -32.36
N ALA A 194 7.47 1.82 -31.29
CA ALA A 194 6.84 2.51 -30.17
C ALA A 194 6.21 3.83 -30.63
N ARG A 195 4.97 4.08 -30.20
CA ARG A 195 4.25 5.35 -30.38
C ARG A 195 3.68 5.74 -29.03
N ILE A 196 4.06 6.91 -28.50
CA ILE A 196 3.53 7.45 -27.24
C ILE A 196 3.04 8.86 -27.53
N THR A 197 1.85 9.19 -27.01
CA THR A 197 1.22 10.50 -27.08
C THR A 197 0.68 10.87 -25.71
N ILE A 198 0.54 12.17 -25.46
CA ILE A 198 -0.03 12.70 -24.22
C ILE A 198 -1.30 13.45 -24.60
N TYR A 199 -2.39 13.14 -23.91
CA TYR A 199 -3.69 13.78 -24.06
C TYR A 199 -4.12 14.48 -22.77
N TYR A 200 -4.93 15.52 -22.92
CA TYR A 200 -5.66 16.17 -21.85
C TYR A 200 -7.16 15.99 -22.06
N LEU A 201 -7.88 15.58 -21.01
CA LEU A 201 -9.33 15.43 -21.00
C LEU A 201 -10.01 16.76 -20.65
N ARG A 202 -10.69 17.37 -21.62
CA ARG A 202 -11.49 18.58 -21.40
C ARG A 202 -12.69 18.31 -20.49
N THR A 203 -13.35 19.37 -20.04
CA THR A 203 -14.52 19.29 -19.13
C THR A 203 -15.69 18.48 -19.68
N ASN A 204 -15.81 18.38 -21.01
CA ASN A 204 -16.77 17.54 -21.71
C ASN A 204 -16.30 16.09 -21.95
N ASN A 205 -15.18 15.67 -21.32
CA ASN A 205 -14.51 14.38 -21.47
C ASN A 205 -13.98 14.07 -22.88
N ASP A 206 -13.83 15.10 -23.73
CA ASP A 206 -13.13 14.98 -25.00
C ASP A 206 -11.61 15.07 -24.79
N SER A 207 -10.84 14.25 -25.51
CA SER A 207 -9.38 14.22 -25.43
C SER A 207 -8.74 15.15 -26.45
N THR A 208 -7.73 15.93 -26.03
CA THR A 208 -6.96 16.81 -26.92
C THR A 208 -5.46 16.66 -26.68
N ASP A 209 -4.66 16.70 -27.74
CA ASP A 209 -3.19 16.72 -27.67
C ASP A 209 -2.62 18.14 -27.80
N ILE A 210 -3.46 19.16 -27.89
CA ILE A 210 -3.11 20.60 -27.89
C ILE A 210 -4.02 21.33 -26.90
N LEU A 211 -3.45 22.23 -26.10
CA LEU A 211 -4.19 23.03 -25.11
C LEU A 211 -4.53 24.42 -25.63
N GLU A 212 -5.65 24.98 -25.20
CA GLU A 212 -6.00 26.37 -25.54
C GLU A 212 -4.96 27.35 -24.98
N GLY A 213 -4.48 28.27 -25.81
CA GLY A 213 -3.43 29.23 -25.45
C GLY A 213 -2.02 28.81 -25.87
N THR A 214 -1.83 27.58 -26.34
CA THR A 214 -0.60 27.11 -27.01
C THR A 214 -0.93 26.43 -28.34
N SER A 215 -0.02 26.50 -29.31
CA SER A 215 -0.12 25.75 -30.58
C SER A 215 0.72 24.47 -30.57
N ASP A 216 1.45 24.23 -29.49
CA ASP A 216 2.33 23.07 -29.35
C ASP A 216 1.55 21.83 -28.93
N LYS A 217 1.89 20.68 -29.52
CA LYS A 217 1.41 19.40 -29.02
C LYS A 217 1.93 19.16 -27.59
N LEU A 218 1.18 18.41 -26.80
CA LEU A 218 1.50 18.16 -25.39
C LEU A 218 2.87 17.50 -25.20
N VAL A 219 3.28 16.61 -26.10
CA VAL A 219 4.64 16.02 -26.09
C VAL A 219 5.74 17.08 -26.26
N THR A 220 5.52 18.08 -27.13
CA THR A 220 6.43 19.21 -27.36
C THR A 220 6.37 20.24 -26.22
N ALA A 221 5.18 20.46 -25.67
CA ALA A 221 4.95 21.38 -24.56
C ALA A 221 5.64 20.87 -23.28
N LEU A 222 5.49 19.57 -22.99
CA LEU A 222 6.14 18.87 -21.88
C LEU A 222 7.59 18.44 -22.22
N GLY A 223 8.08 18.85 -23.39
CA GLY A 223 9.45 18.78 -23.91
C GLY A 223 10.11 17.40 -23.94
N VAL A 224 9.29 16.37 -24.15
CA VAL A 224 9.70 15.02 -24.57
C VAL A 224 9.73 14.86 -26.10
N ASP A 225 9.45 15.96 -26.82
CA ASP A 225 9.67 16.16 -28.25
C ASP A 225 10.51 17.44 -28.44
N ARG A 226 11.76 17.26 -28.86
CA ARG A 226 12.77 18.32 -29.02
C ARG A 226 13.40 18.32 -30.39
N VAL A 227 13.43 17.17 -31.07
CA VAL A 227 14.03 17.00 -32.39
C VAL A 227 13.04 16.37 -33.35
N ASN A 228 13.22 16.59 -34.63
CA ASN A 228 12.47 15.85 -35.63
C ASN A 228 13.00 14.41 -35.69
N ASN A 229 12.12 13.41 -35.54
CA ASN A 229 12.51 12.00 -35.45
C ASN A 229 13.13 11.45 -36.74
N ALA A 230 12.90 12.10 -37.89
CA ALA A 230 13.51 11.72 -39.17
C ALA A 230 14.89 12.33 -39.40
N THR A 231 15.15 13.54 -38.88
CA THR A 231 16.43 14.27 -39.12
C THR A 231 17.36 14.32 -37.90
N GLY A 232 16.83 14.05 -36.71
CA GLY A 232 17.54 14.20 -35.43
C GLY A 232 17.89 15.64 -35.06
N GLN A 233 17.31 16.63 -35.75
CA GLN A 233 17.59 18.06 -35.55
C GLN A 233 16.36 18.80 -35.01
N PRO A 234 16.53 19.84 -34.18
CA PRO A 234 15.43 20.71 -33.76
C PRO A 234 14.88 21.54 -34.93
N PRO A 235 13.61 22.01 -34.87
CA PRO A 235 12.65 21.81 -33.80
C PRO A 235 12.00 20.42 -33.82
N GLY A 236 11.30 20.08 -32.74
CA GLY A 236 10.48 18.87 -32.61
C GLY A 236 9.41 18.75 -33.70
N ASP A 237 8.99 17.51 -34.01
CA ASP A 237 8.01 17.22 -35.07
C ASP A 237 6.60 16.89 -34.55
N GLY A 238 6.36 17.06 -33.25
CA GLY A 238 5.08 16.77 -32.61
C GLY A 238 4.89 15.29 -32.27
N LEU A 239 5.95 14.47 -32.39
CA LEU A 239 5.96 13.06 -31.99
C LEU A 239 6.98 12.86 -30.86
N PHE A 240 6.72 11.90 -29.99
CA PHE A 240 7.60 11.59 -28.87
C PHE A 240 8.99 11.13 -29.37
N ASP A 241 10.06 11.67 -28.78
CA ASP A 241 11.44 11.34 -29.15
C ASP A 241 11.88 10.00 -28.54
N PHE A 242 11.83 8.93 -29.32
CA PHE A 242 12.33 7.60 -28.92
C PHE A 242 13.81 7.39 -29.25
N ASN A 243 14.28 8.01 -30.34
CA ASN A 243 15.62 7.87 -30.88
C ASN A 243 16.19 9.27 -31.15
N GLY A 244 16.64 9.95 -30.09
CA GLY A 244 17.18 11.32 -30.15
C GLY A 244 18.64 11.34 -29.71
N GLY A 245 19.48 12.07 -30.46
CA GLY A 245 20.95 12.06 -30.38
C GLY A 245 21.49 11.95 -28.95
N ALA A 246 22.28 10.91 -28.70
CA ALA A 246 22.97 10.72 -27.44
C ALA A 246 23.74 12.00 -27.05
N PRO A 247 23.83 12.35 -25.75
CA PRO A 247 24.85 13.27 -25.29
C PRO A 247 26.18 12.83 -25.91
N PRO A 248 27.01 13.75 -26.45
CA PRO A 248 28.35 13.37 -26.87
C PRO A 248 28.98 12.59 -25.72
N THR A 249 29.42 11.37 -26.03
CA THR A 249 30.18 10.52 -25.10
C THR A 249 31.15 11.39 -24.33
N GLN A 250 31.25 11.22 -23.02
CA GLN A 250 32.34 11.78 -22.24
C GLN A 250 33.66 11.36 -22.91
N GLN A 251 34.18 12.17 -23.83
CA GLN A 251 35.61 12.25 -24.01
C GLN A 251 36.09 12.78 -22.67
N GLN A 252 36.65 11.86 -21.87
CA GLN A 252 37.36 12.16 -20.64
C GLN A 252 38.16 13.43 -20.86
N ALA A 253 37.69 14.54 -20.28
CA ALA A 253 38.53 15.71 -20.11
C ALA A 253 39.67 15.26 -19.18
N GLY A 254 40.90 15.32 -19.70
CA GLY A 254 42.08 14.83 -19.04
C GLY A 254 42.26 15.44 -17.65
N ALA A 255 42.05 14.62 -16.62
CA ALA A 255 42.68 14.76 -15.31
C ALA A 255 42.78 13.37 -14.67
N GLY A 256 43.95 12.75 -14.76
CA GLY A 256 44.45 11.85 -13.71
C GLY A 256 43.84 10.45 -13.54
N PHE A 257 43.15 9.85 -14.50
CA PHE A 257 42.84 8.43 -14.43
C PHE A 257 44.07 7.59 -14.82
N THR A 258 44.79 7.07 -13.82
CA THR A 258 45.76 5.99 -14.01
C THR A 258 45.02 4.68 -14.34
N PRO A 259 45.47 3.90 -15.34
CA PRO A 259 44.89 2.59 -15.63
C PRO A 259 45.10 1.65 -14.43
N GLY A 260 44.02 1.31 -13.72
CA GLY A 260 44.10 0.40 -12.56
C GLY A 260 42.99 0.54 -11.52
N GLN A 261 42.12 1.55 -11.58
CA GLN A 261 40.96 1.63 -10.68
C GLN A 261 39.74 0.92 -11.27
N SER A 262 39.25 -0.08 -10.53
CA SER A 262 37.97 -0.77 -10.76
C SER A 262 36.85 0.23 -10.98
N MET A 263 35.97 -0.02 -11.96
CA MET A 263 34.76 0.78 -12.16
C MET A 263 33.94 0.84 -10.86
N LEU A 264 33.37 2.01 -10.57
CA LEU A 264 32.48 2.17 -9.41
C LEU A 264 31.25 1.27 -9.59
N PRO A 265 30.83 0.52 -8.56
CA PRO A 265 29.67 -0.35 -8.65
C PRO A 265 28.38 0.46 -8.92
N GLY A 266 27.52 -0.01 -9.83
CA GLY A 266 26.20 0.61 -10.08
C GLY A 266 26.19 1.81 -11.05
N GLN A 267 27.29 2.12 -11.74
CA GLN A 267 27.26 3.12 -12.82
C GLN A 267 26.68 2.55 -14.11
N GLN A 268 25.66 3.21 -14.65
CA GLN A 268 25.18 2.92 -16.01
C GLN A 268 26.11 3.58 -17.04
N GLN A 269 26.70 2.78 -17.94
CA GLN A 269 26.96 3.27 -19.29
C GLN A 269 25.61 3.42 -19.97
N GLN A 270 25.19 4.66 -20.22
CA GLN A 270 24.05 4.92 -21.10
C GLN A 270 24.30 4.17 -22.41
N ALA A 271 23.45 3.18 -22.71
CA ALA A 271 23.57 2.41 -23.93
C ALA A 271 23.59 3.39 -25.10
N SER A 272 24.68 3.37 -25.85
CA SER A 272 24.89 4.15 -27.06
C SER A 272 23.71 3.91 -28.03
N GLY A 273 22.75 4.84 -28.09
CA GLY A 273 21.70 4.86 -29.11
C GLY A 273 20.28 5.17 -28.66
N GLY A 274 20.00 5.38 -27.36
CA GLY A 274 18.65 5.69 -26.87
C GLY A 274 18.38 7.18 -26.61
N SER A 275 17.13 7.60 -26.77
CA SER A 275 16.67 8.93 -26.33
C SER A 275 16.83 9.11 -24.81
N PRO A 276 17.24 10.29 -24.32
CA PRO A 276 17.31 10.56 -22.89
C PRO A 276 15.91 10.63 -22.24
N TYR A 277 14.85 10.79 -23.04
CA TYR A 277 13.47 10.92 -22.58
C TYR A 277 12.76 9.57 -22.38
N PHE A 278 13.36 8.46 -22.82
CA PHE A 278 12.77 7.13 -22.69
C PHE A 278 13.81 6.04 -22.41
N ASN A 279 13.57 5.26 -21.35
CA ASN A 279 14.34 4.07 -21.06
C ASN A 279 13.61 2.83 -21.61
N PRO A 280 14.07 2.22 -22.73
CA PRO A 280 13.38 1.09 -23.34
C PRO A 280 13.49 -0.21 -22.53
N VAL A 281 14.54 -0.39 -21.73
CA VAL A 281 14.70 -1.59 -20.89
C VAL A 281 13.68 -1.57 -19.76
N ARG A 282 13.54 -0.41 -19.09
CA ARG A 282 12.62 -0.21 -17.97
C ARG A 282 11.21 0.21 -18.39
N GLY A 283 11.02 0.62 -19.65
CA GLY A 283 9.79 1.25 -20.13
C GLY A 283 9.39 2.47 -19.32
N GLU A 284 10.34 3.37 -19.09
CA GLU A 284 10.11 4.58 -18.30
C GLU A 284 10.24 5.81 -19.20
N ILE A 285 9.23 6.68 -19.16
CA ILE A 285 9.28 8.03 -19.72
C ILE A 285 9.93 8.94 -18.68
N ILE A 286 10.91 9.73 -19.08
CA ILE A 286 11.65 10.67 -18.23
C ILE A 286 11.35 12.09 -18.73
N PHE A 287 10.56 12.83 -17.96
CA PHE A 287 10.28 14.23 -18.28
C PHE A 287 11.46 15.12 -17.88
N PRO A 288 11.83 16.12 -18.69
CA PRO A 288 12.98 16.99 -18.41
C PRO A 288 12.78 17.90 -17.18
N TRP A 289 11.54 18.32 -16.94
CA TRP A 289 11.19 19.12 -15.76
C TRP A 289 10.98 18.20 -14.57
N ILE A 290 11.34 18.69 -13.37
CA ILE A 290 11.07 17.97 -12.10
C ILE A 290 9.55 17.94 -11.84
N GLU A 291 8.83 18.98 -12.27
CA GLU A 291 7.38 19.09 -12.18
C GLU A 291 6.78 19.37 -13.57
N PRO A 292 6.69 18.36 -14.47
CA PRO A 292 6.23 18.56 -15.85
C PRO A 292 4.84 19.21 -15.95
N PHE A 293 3.89 18.82 -15.10
CA PHE A 293 2.52 19.34 -15.11
C PHE A 293 2.33 20.66 -14.33
N ARG A 294 3.45 21.36 -14.03
CA ARG A 294 3.48 22.69 -13.44
C ARG A 294 4.56 23.54 -14.12
N GLU A 295 5.83 23.35 -13.76
CA GLU A 295 6.98 24.08 -14.32
C GLU A 295 7.11 23.88 -15.84
N GLY A 296 6.81 22.67 -16.33
CA GLY A 296 6.86 22.36 -17.77
C GLY A 296 5.81 23.14 -18.57
N LEU A 297 4.59 23.23 -18.06
CA LEU A 297 3.50 24.00 -18.68
C LEU A 297 3.79 25.50 -18.66
N ASP A 298 4.35 26.03 -17.57
CA ASP A 298 4.77 27.43 -17.51
C ASP A 298 5.77 27.77 -18.61
N SER A 299 6.76 26.90 -18.80
CA SER A 299 7.75 27.06 -19.87
C SER A 299 7.09 27.01 -21.25
N ALA A 300 6.17 26.08 -21.48
CA ALA A 300 5.45 25.95 -22.76
C ALA A 300 4.60 27.17 -23.10
N PHE A 301 3.77 27.64 -22.16
CA PHE A 301 2.88 28.79 -22.38
C PHE A 301 3.65 30.12 -22.44
N SER A 302 4.74 30.25 -21.68
CA SER A 302 5.61 31.44 -21.73
C SER A 302 6.26 31.61 -23.10
N ARG A 303 6.69 30.52 -23.75
CA ARG A 303 7.21 30.55 -25.14
C ARG A 303 6.21 31.10 -26.15
N ARG A 304 4.91 31.01 -25.84
CA ARG A 304 3.80 31.47 -26.70
C ARG A 304 3.15 32.78 -26.23
N GLY A 305 3.70 33.42 -25.20
CA GLY A 305 3.25 34.73 -24.70
C GLY A 305 2.01 34.70 -23.80
N ASN A 306 1.53 33.53 -23.36
CA ASN A 306 0.30 33.38 -22.57
C ASN A 306 0.50 32.66 -21.22
N PRO A 307 1.47 33.06 -20.37
CA PRO A 307 1.82 32.33 -19.14
C PRO A 307 0.66 32.20 -18.14
N ALA A 308 -0.28 33.16 -18.13
CA ALA A 308 -1.41 33.13 -17.20
C ALA A 308 -2.38 31.94 -17.44
N LEU A 309 -2.48 31.46 -18.69
CA LEU A 309 -3.37 30.36 -19.05
C LEU A 309 -2.82 28.98 -18.67
N ALA A 310 -1.53 28.85 -18.33
CA ALA A 310 -0.96 27.57 -17.92
C ALA A 310 -1.60 27.02 -16.63
N LYS A 311 -1.93 27.93 -15.70
CA LYS A 311 -2.43 27.61 -14.35
C LYS A 311 -3.73 26.80 -14.35
N GLN A 312 -4.59 26.97 -15.36
CA GLN A 312 -5.85 26.23 -15.45
C GLN A 312 -5.65 24.73 -15.72
N TYR A 313 -4.48 24.36 -16.26
CA TYR A 313 -4.13 22.98 -16.62
C TYR A 313 -3.20 22.31 -15.60
N TYR A 314 -2.81 23.02 -14.53
CA TYR A 314 -1.89 22.45 -13.56
C TYR A 314 -2.46 21.21 -12.89
N TYR A 315 -1.62 20.19 -12.79
CA TYR A 315 -1.86 19.06 -11.90
C TYR A 315 -0.85 19.08 -10.77
N SER A 316 -1.09 20.03 -9.85
CA SER A 316 -0.21 20.34 -8.73
C SER A 316 -0.19 19.24 -7.67
N ALA A 317 -1.32 18.57 -7.48
CA ALA A 317 -1.48 17.57 -6.43
C ALA A 317 -0.53 16.36 -6.56
N VAL A 318 -0.06 16.04 -7.77
CA VAL A 318 0.97 14.99 -7.98
C VAL A 318 2.24 15.27 -7.19
N TYR A 319 2.57 16.54 -6.94
CA TYR A 319 3.79 16.97 -6.27
C TYR A 319 3.58 17.34 -4.80
N ASP A 320 2.38 17.83 -4.46
CA ASP A 320 2.12 18.42 -3.14
C ASP A 320 1.47 17.43 -2.16
N VAL A 321 0.81 16.38 -2.65
CA VAL A 321 0.13 15.36 -1.81
C VAL A 321 0.55 13.95 -2.22
N GLN A 322 0.18 12.94 -1.41
CA GLN A 322 0.46 11.56 -1.77
C GLN A 322 -0.25 11.17 -3.07
N LYS A 323 0.39 10.30 -3.84
CA LYS A 323 -0.08 9.80 -5.14
C LYS A 323 -1.55 9.39 -5.13
N ALA A 324 -1.99 8.66 -4.10
CA ALA A 324 -3.36 8.19 -3.99
C ALA A 324 -4.39 9.31 -3.71
N PHE A 325 -4.00 10.41 -3.02
CA PHE A 325 -4.87 11.61 -2.92
C PHE A 325 -4.86 12.43 -4.21
N ALA A 326 -3.74 12.49 -4.91
CA ALA A 326 -3.65 13.20 -6.18
C ALA A 326 -4.66 12.60 -7.19
N GLN A 327 -4.71 11.27 -7.31
CA GLN A 327 -5.65 10.54 -8.17
C GLN A 327 -7.13 10.81 -7.85
N GLN A 328 -7.44 11.13 -6.60
CA GLN A 328 -8.82 11.48 -6.19
C GLN A 328 -9.21 12.90 -6.65
N GLN A 329 -8.24 13.75 -7.02
CA GLN A 329 -8.51 15.06 -7.58
C GLN A 329 -8.85 14.97 -9.08
N THR A 330 -9.97 14.34 -9.41
CA THR A 330 -10.45 14.12 -10.78
C THR A 330 -10.63 15.40 -11.61
N ALA A 331 -10.77 16.55 -10.93
CA ALA A 331 -10.78 17.85 -11.60
C ALA A 331 -9.43 18.21 -12.24
N GLN A 332 -8.30 17.79 -11.65
CA GLN A 332 -6.95 18.02 -12.16
C GLN A 332 -6.34 16.78 -12.84
N ASP A 333 -6.73 15.58 -12.40
CA ASP A 333 -6.27 14.30 -12.98
C ASP A 333 -6.94 14.02 -14.34
N ARG A 334 -6.56 14.83 -15.32
CA ARG A 334 -7.09 14.83 -16.69
C ARG A 334 -6.01 14.53 -17.72
N TRP A 335 -4.85 14.06 -17.27
CA TRP A 335 -3.67 13.82 -18.09
C TRP A 335 -3.55 12.34 -18.42
N LEU A 336 -3.59 12.01 -19.70
CA LEU A 336 -3.48 10.63 -20.18
C LEU A 336 -2.19 10.46 -20.97
N ILE A 337 -1.41 9.45 -20.63
CA ILE A 337 -0.28 8.99 -21.45
C ILE A 337 -0.75 7.70 -22.12
N VAL A 338 -0.83 7.73 -23.45
CA VAL A 338 -1.33 6.62 -24.25
C VAL A 338 -0.26 6.24 -25.25
N GLY A 339 -0.03 4.95 -25.44
CA GLY A 339 0.91 4.51 -26.45
C GLY A 339 0.78 3.05 -26.82
N ASP A 340 1.22 2.75 -28.03
CA ASP A 340 1.36 1.41 -28.59
C ASP A 340 2.83 1.03 -28.55
N VAL A 341 3.15 -0.08 -27.90
CA VAL A 341 4.52 -0.57 -27.74
C VAL A 341 4.59 -2.07 -27.97
N GLN A 342 5.69 -2.52 -28.54
CA GLN A 342 5.96 -3.95 -28.76
C GLN A 342 7.21 -4.37 -27.98
N GLY A 343 7.11 -5.49 -27.26
CA GLY A 343 8.26 -6.13 -26.62
C GLY A 343 9.18 -6.80 -27.64
N GLN A 344 10.46 -6.94 -27.32
CA GLN A 344 11.46 -7.54 -28.24
C GLN A 344 11.31 -9.07 -28.47
N ALA A 345 10.27 -9.73 -27.94
CA ALA A 345 10.06 -11.17 -28.13
C ALA A 345 9.53 -11.47 -29.54
N ALA A 346 10.44 -11.72 -30.48
CA ALA A 346 10.11 -12.02 -31.86
C ALA A 346 9.28 -13.32 -32.01
N GLY A 347 8.10 -13.21 -32.63
CA GLY A 347 7.36 -14.33 -33.20
C GLY A 347 6.56 -15.22 -32.24
N ARG A 348 6.43 -14.87 -30.94
CA ARG A 348 5.56 -15.57 -29.99
C ARG A 348 4.56 -14.62 -29.35
N ILE A 349 3.28 -14.97 -29.42
CA ILE A 349 2.16 -14.19 -28.90
C ILE A 349 1.45 -15.05 -27.85
N SER A 350 1.24 -14.51 -26.64
CA SER A 350 0.49 -15.22 -25.59
C SER A 350 -0.99 -14.84 -25.65
N LEU A 351 -1.85 -15.84 -25.67
CA LEU A 351 -3.32 -15.75 -25.66
C LEU A 351 -3.93 -16.07 -24.27
N GLY A 352 -3.10 -16.38 -23.28
CA GLY A 352 -3.55 -16.82 -21.96
C GLY A 352 -3.78 -18.34 -21.86
N PHE A 353 -3.89 -18.86 -20.64
CA PHE A 353 -3.88 -20.30 -20.40
C PHE A 353 -5.17 -21.01 -20.88
N ASN A 354 -5.02 -22.29 -21.26
CA ASN A 354 -6.14 -23.20 -21.53
C ASN A 354 -7.05 -22.76 -22.70
N VAL A 355 -6.43 -22.44 -23.83
CA VAL A 355 -7.12 -22.12 -25.08
C VAL A 355 -7.78 -23.39 -25.64
N ALA A 356 -9.03 -23.28 -26.08
CA ALA A 356 -9.75 -24.42 -26.64
C ALA A 356 -9.06 -24.91 -27.93
N PRO A 357 -8.72 -26.22 -28.04
CA PRO A 357 -8.08 -26.77 -29.24
C PRO A 357 -8.87 -26.47 -30.52
N GLY A 358 -8.20 -25.91 -31.54
CA GLY A 358 -8.80 -25.56 -32.83
C GLY A 358 -9.64 -24.27 -32.87
N SER A 359 -9.72 -23.53 -31.76
CA SER A 359 -10.43 -22.24 -31.71
C SER A 359 -9.62 -21.09 -32.30
N VAL A 360 -8.29 -21.22 -32.36
CA VAL A 360 -7.40 -20.13 -32.77
C VAL A 360 -7.49 -19.91 -34.27
N ARG A 361 -7.81 -18.68 -34.68
CA ARG A 361 -7.77 -18.21 -36.07
C ARG A 361 -6.93 -16.96 -36.15
N VAL A 362 -5.86 -17.02 -36.93
CA VAL A 362 -4.96 -15.89 -37.14
C VAL A 362 -5.23 -15.30 -38.53
N PHE A 363 -5.42 -13.99 -38.61
CA PHE A 363 -5.61 -13.24 -39.84
C PHE A 363 -4.47 -12.24 -40.02
N LEU A 364 -3.94 -12.15 -41.23
CA LEU A 364 -2.97 -11.14 -41.65
C LEU A 364 -3.65 -10.22 -42.67
N SER A 365 -3.92 -8.97 -42.29
CA SER A 365 -4.60 -7.98 -43.14
C SER A 365 -5.90 -8.53 -43.75
N GLY A 366 -6.69 -9.24 -42.94
CA GLY A 366 -7.94 -9.91 -43.34
C GLY A 366 -7.79 -11.28 -44.01
N ARG A 367 -6.58 -11.73 -44.38
CA ARG A 367 -6.35 -13.09 -44.90
C ARG A 367 -6.08 -14.07 -43.76
N GLN A 368 -6.92 -15.08 -43.61
CA GLN A 368 -6.68 -16.15 -42.63
C GLN A 368 -5.41 -16.94 -42.97
N LEU A 369 -4.53 -17.08 -41.98
CA LEU A 369 -3.31 -17.89 -42.02
C LEU A 369 -3.64 -19.36 -41.71
N ARG A 370 -2.77 -20.28 -42.15
CA ARG A 370 -2.92 -21.71 -41.90
C ARG A 370 -2.17 -22.14 -40.65
N GLU A 371 -2.87 -22.79 -39.73
CA GLU A 371 -2.25 -23.42 -38.58
C GLU A 371 -1.30 -24.56 -39.02
N ASN A 372 -0.17 -24.71 -38.32
CA ASN A 372 0.98 -25.57 -38.58
C ASN A 372 1.87 -25.19 -39.77
N ASP A 373 1.37 -24.42 -40.73
CA ASP A 373 2.17 -23.89 -41.84
C ASP A 373 2.66 -22.46 -41.52
N ASP A 374 1.72 -21.52 -41.34
CA ASP A 374 1.96 -20.10 -41.15
C ASP A 374 2.14 -19.71 -39.67
N TYR A 375 1.56 -20.48 -38.74
CA TYR A 375 1.71 -20.32 -37.30
C TYR A 375 1.48 -21.65 -36.58
N VAL A 376 2.00 -21.80 -35.36
CA VAL A 376 1.78 -22.98 -34.50
C VAL A 376 1.19 -22.51 -33.18
N VAL A 377 0.22 -23.25 -32.65
CA VAL A 377 -0.41 -22.94 -31.37
C VAL A 377 -0.04 -24.00 -30.36
N ASP A 378 0.47 -23.57 -29.20
CA ASP A 378 0.48 -24.39 -27.99
C ASP A 378 -0.77 -24.04 -27.18
N TYR A 379 -1.77 -24.92 -27.24
CA TYR A 379 -3.06 -24.73 -26.59
C TYR A 379 -3.00 -24.80 -25.05
N TYR A 380 -1.99 -25.49 -24.50
CA TYR A 380 -1.84 -25.61 -23.06
C TYR A 380 -1.25 -24.34 -22.45
N SER A 381 -0.13 -23.86 -23.02
CA SER A 381 0.48 -22.59 -22.61
C SER A 381 -0.21 -21.36 -23.20
N GLY A 382 -1.10 -21.54 -24.18
CA GLY A 382 -1.77 -20.46 -24.89
C GLY A 382 -0.84 -19.64 -25.77
N THR A 383 0.24 -20.20 -26.28
CA THR A 383 1.23 -19.45 -27.05
C THR A 383 1.09 -19.71 -28.54
N VAL A 384 0.92 -18.66 -29.34
CA VAL A 384 0.96 -18.72 -30.81
C VAL A 384 2.36 -18.31 -31.28
N SER A 385 3.03 -19.23 -31.97
CA SER A 385 4.30 -18.98 -32.64
C SER A 385 4.05 -18.73 -34.12
N ILE A 386 4.23 -17.50 -34.58
CA ILE A 386 4.09 -17.15 -36.00
C ILE A 386 5.31 -17.67 -36.77
N ARG A 387 5.10 -18.37 -37.88
CA ARG A 387 6.15 -18.87 -38.79
C ARG A 387 6.25 -18.09 -40.10
N ASN A 388 5.15 -17.48 -40.53
CA ASN A 388 5.11 -16.71 -41.77
C ASN A 388 5.94 -15.41 -41.65
N PRO A 389 7.03 -15.22 -42.43
CA PRO A 389 7.88 -14.04 -42.31
C PRO A 389 7.16 -12.71 -42.60
N GLN A 390 6.10 -12.72 -43.41
CA GLN A 390 5.30 -11.51 -43.69
C GLN A 390 4.43 -11.12 -42.49
N ALA A 391 3.99 -12.10 -41.69
CA ALA A 391 3.27 -11.88 -40.44
C ALA A 391 4.20 -11.56 -39.26
N GLN A 392 5.52 -11.68 -39.44
CA GLN A 392 6.54 -11.24 -38.47
C GLN A 392 7.11 -9.85 -38.80
N ALA A 393 6.78 -9.29 -39.96
CA ALA A 393 7.28 -7.99 -40.37
C ALA A 393 6.67 -6.87 -39.49
N ALA A 394 7.49 -5.85 -39.18
CA ALA A 394 7.06 -4.68 -38.43
C ALA A 394 5.89 -3.97 -39.15
N GLY A 395 4.85 -3.62 -38.41
CA GLY A 395 3.63 -2.98 -38.94
C GLY A 395 2.62 -3.93 -39.61
N SER A 396 2.77 -5.25 -39.45
CA SER A 396 1.77 -6.22 -39.93
C SER A 396 0.50 -6.20 -39.05
N ASP A 397 -0.67 -6.08 -39.69
CA ASP A 397 -1.98 -6.12 -39.02
C ASP A 397 -2.39 -7.58 -38.79
N LEU A 398 -2.14 -8.08 -37.58
CA LEU A 398 -2.43 -9.44 -37.17
C LEU A 398 -3.62 -9.47 -36.20
N VAL A 399 -4.70 -10.13 -36.59
CA VAL A 399 -5.87 -10.35 -35.73
C VAL A 399 -5.92 -11.82 -35.33
N ILE A 400 -6.02 -12.10 -34.03
CA ILE A 400 -6.12 -13.47 -33.51
C ILE A 400 -7.44 -13.62 -32.77
N GLU A 401 -8.31 -14.48 -33.29
CA GLU A 401 -9.54 -14.91 -32.64
C GLU A 401 -9.28 -16.24 -31.93
N TYR A 402 -9.77 -16.42 -30.70
CA TYR A 402 -9.65 -17.68 -29.97
C TYR A 402 -10.76 -17.80 -28.92
N GLU A 403 -11.02 -19.02 -28.47
CA GLU A 403 -11.91 -19.31 -27.35
C GLU A 403 -11.09 -19.85 -26.17
N SER A 404 -11.35 -19.36 -24.96
CA SER A 404 -10.72 -19.84 -23.73
C SER A 404 -11.71 -20.60 -22.86
N ASN A 405 -11.25 -21.72 -22.28
CA ASN A 405 -12.02 -22.45 -21.28
C ASN A 405 -11.82 -21.77 -19.93
N ASP A 406 -12.72 -20.86 -19.59
CA ASP A 406 -12.70 -20.15 -18.32
C ASP A 406 -13.09 -21.10 -17.17
N VAL A 407 -12.15 -21.35 -16.26
CA VAL A 407 -12.31 -22.31 -15.15
C VAL A 407 -13.13 -21.72 -14.00
N MET A 408 -13.33 -20.39 -13.95
CA MET A 408 -13.90 -19.67 -12.80
C MET A 408 -15.14 -18.84 -13.15
N ASN A 409 -15.96 -19.27 -14.12
CA ASN A 409 -17.20 -18.56 -14.42
C ASN A 409 -18.37 -19.02 -13.52
N ILE A 410 -18.89 -18.10 -12.70
CA ILE A 410 -19.99 -18.36 -11.76
C ILE A 410 -21.37 -18.20 -12.45
N GLN A 411 -21.43 -17.54 -13.61
CA GLN A 411 -22.67 -17.36 -14.36
C GLN A 411 -23.02 -18.61 -15.15
N THR A 412 -24.28 -19.04 -15.07
CA THR A 412 -24.76 -20.15 -15.89
C THR A 412 -25.07 -19.65 -17.30
N ARG A 413 -24.47 -20.29 -18.31
CA ARG A 413 -24.68 -19.99 -19.72
C ARG A 413 -25.37 -21.17 -20.39
N THR A 414 -26.49 -20.93 -21.03
CA THR A 414 -27.25 -21.93 -21.79
C THR A 414 -27.27 -21.52 -23.25
N LEU A 415 -26.78 -22.40 -24.11
CA LEU A 415 -26.85 -22.23 -25.54
C LEU A 415 -27.69 -23.35 -26.15
N LEU A 416 -28.84 -22.99 -26.71
CA LEU A 416 -29.72 -23.92 -27.41
C LEU A 416 -29.82 -23.49 -28.86
N GLY A 417 -29.52 -24.38 -29.79
CA GLY A 417 -29.60 -24.07 -31.21
C GLY A 417 -30.04 -25.26 -32.03
N MET A 418 -30.60 -24.95 -33.18
CA MET A 418 -30.96 -25.90 -34.22
C MET A 418 -30.42 -25.36 -35.55
N ARG A 419 -29.74 -26.22 -36.29
CA ARG A 419 -29.27 -25.92 -37.64
C ARG A 419 -29.83 -26.95 -38.62
N ALA A 420 -30.33 -26.47 -39.75
CA ALA A 420 -30.81 -27.29 -40.85
C ALA A 420 -29.97 -26.99 -42.10
N ASP A 421 -29.29 -28.01 -42.62
CA ASP A 421 -28.49 -27.91 -43.83
C ASP A 421 -29.14 -28.72 -44.95
N LEU A 422 -29.38 -28.09 -46.09
CA LEU A 422 -30.09 -28.65 -47.22
C LEU A 422 -29.24 -28.55 -48.49
N VAL A 423 -28.86 -29.71 -49.02
CA VAL A 423 -28.13 -29.80 -50.29
C VAL A 423 -29.15 -29.77 -51.42
N LEU A 424 -29.39 -28.59 -51.99
CA LEU A 424 -30.39 -28.41 -53.05
C LEU A 424 -29.98 -29.04 -54.38
N SER A 425 -28.69 -29.00 -54.73
CA SER A 425 -28.21 -29.56 -55.99
C SER A 425 -26.75 -30.00 -55.87
N ARG A 426 -26.44 -31.19 -56.37
CA ARG A 426 -25.08 -31.72 -56.48
C ARG A 426 -24.92 -32.39 -57.85
N THR A 427 -24.33 -31.66 -58.78
CA THR A 427 -23.96 -32.16 -60.12
C THR A 427 -22.45 -32.41 -60.19
N ARG A 428 -21.96 -33.00 -61.30
CA ARG A 428 -20.50 -33.21 -61.50
C ARG A 428 -19.69 -31.91 -61.47
N ASN A 429 -20.30 -30.78 -61.85
CA ASN A 429 -19.60 -29.50 -62.01
C ASN A 429 -20.12 -28.39 -61.09
N ALA A 430 -21.25 -28.53 -60.41
CA ALA A 430 -21.77 -27.51 -59.48
C ALA A 430 -22.47 -28.11 -58.25
N SER A 431 -22.33 -27.44 -57.10
CA SER A 431 -23.06 -27.76 -55.86
C SER A 431 -23.68 -26.52 -55.24
N LEU A 432 -24.92 -26.63 -54.77
CA LEU A 432 -25.63 -25.59 -54.00
C LEU A 432 -26.08 -26.19 -52.66
N THR A 433 -25.68 -25.54 -51.57
CA THR A 433 -26.13 -25.86 -50.21
C THR A 433 -26.75 -24.62 -49.58
N LEU A 434 -27.88 -24.80 -48.91
CA LEU A 434 -28.51 -23.78 -48.08
C LEU A 434 -28.50 -24.23 -46.63
N GLY A 435 -28.10 -23.35 -45.72
CA GLY A 435 -28.19 -23.52 -44.29
C GLY A 435 -29.23 -22.58 -43.67
N SER A 436 -29.89 -23.03 -42.62
CA SER A 436 -30.67 -22.19 -41.72
C SER A 436 -30.29 -22.49 -40.28
N THR A 437 -30.13 -21.45 -39.46
CA THR A 437 -29.73 -21.55 -38.05
C THR A 437 -30.72 -20.80 -37.19
N LEU A 438 -31.25 -21.44 -36.14
CA LEU A 438 -31.96 -20.79 -35.04
C LEU A 438 -31.18 -21.07 -33.77
N MET A 439 -30.87 -20.04 -33.00
CA MET A 439 -30.05 -20.17 -31.79
C MET A 439 -30.58 -19.24 -30.71
N ASN A 440 -30.63 -19.70 -29.47
CA ASN A 440 -30.91 -18.92 -28.29
C ASN A 440 -29.74 -19.08 -27.31
N PHE A 441 -29.15 -17.95 -26.96
CA PHE A 441 -28.14 -17.84 -25.93
C PHE A 441 -28.75 -17.15 -24.71
N ASN A 442 -28.63 -17.74 -23.54
CA ASN A 442 -29.27 -17.28 -22.32
C ASN A 442 -28.29 -17.37 -21.15
N THR A 443 -28.09 -16.26 -20.42
CA THR A 443 -27.23 -16.25 -19.22
C THR A 443 -28.05 -15.95 -17.97
N ALA A 444 -27.76 -16.60 -16.84
CA ALA A 444 -28.43 -16.32 -15.56
C ALA A 444 -27.41 -15.99 -14.45
N ALA A 445 -27.73 -14.93 -13.70
CA ALA A 445 -26.95 -14.47 -12.56
C ALA A 445 -27.38 -15.18 -11.27
N LEU A 446 -26.44 -15.40 -10.35
CA LEU A 446 -26.68 -16.04 -9.05
C LEU A 446 -27.37 -15.10 -8.05
N VAL A 447 -27.19 -13.79 -8.22
CA VAL A 447 -27.75 -12.73 -7.37
C VAL A 447 -28.78 -11.91 -8.14
N ASP A 448 -29.74 -11.35 -7.41
CA ASP A 448 -30.81 -10.53 -7.98
C ASP A 448 -30.39 -9.08 -8.23
N ARG A 449 -29.44 -8.57 -7.45
CA ARG A 449 -28.80 -7.26 -7.64
C ARG A 449 -27.63 -7.40 -8.61
N VAL A 450 -27.83 -6.95 -9.85
CA VAL A 450 -26.83 -7.08 -10.92
C VAL A 450 -26.25 -5.73 -11.28
N ARG A 451 -24.92 -5.66 -11.39
CA ARG A 451 -24.17 -4.45 -11.74
C ARG A 451 -24.11 -4.24 -13.26
N ILE A 452 -23.80 -3.01 -13.68
CA ILE A 452 -23.53 -2.72 -15.09
C ILE A 452 -22.34 -3.55 -15.60
N GLY A 453 -22.53 -4.20 -16.75
CA GLY A 453 -21.56 -5.12 -17.38
C GLY A 453 -21.74 -6.59 -16.99
N GLU A 454 -22.51 -6.87 -15.93
CA GLU A 454 -22.80 -8.24 -15.46
C GLU A 454 -24.25 -8.67 -15.78
N GLU A 455 -24.99 -7.87 -16.58
CA GLU A 455 -26.40 -8.10 -16.84
C GLU A 455 -26.65 -9.46 -17.50
N PRO A 456 -27.63 -10.24 -17.01
CA PRO A 456 -28.00 -11.48 -17.65
C PRO A 456 -28.71 -11.17 -18.98
N ILE A 457 -28.10 -11.61 -20.08
CA ILE A 457 -28.57 -11.36 -21.44
C ILE A 457 -29.34 -12.56 -21.98
N SER A 458 -30.23 -12.32 -22.93
CA SER A 458 -30.78 -13.38 -23.77
C SER A 458 -30.85 -12.95 -25.22
N ASN A 459 -30.15 -13.65 -26.09
CA ASN A 459 -30.05 -13.34 -27.51
C ASN A 459 -30.62 -14.49 -28.32
N THR A 460 -31.59 -14.20 -29.17
CA THR A 460 -32.08 -15.15 -30.17
C THR A 460 -31.55 -14.75 -31.54
N MET A 461 -30.86 -15.66 -32.22
CA MET A 461 -30.33 -15.46 -33.57
C MET A 461 -31.07 -16.35 -34.56
N LEU A 462 -31.39 -15.76 -35.71
CA LEU A 462 -31.90 -16.43 -36.90
C LEU A 462 -30.91 -16.19 -38.03
N GLY A 463 -30.44 -17.24 -38.69
CA GLY A 463 -29.46 -17.17 -39.77
C GLY A 463 -29.88 -17.99 -40.98
N PHE A 464 -29.51 -17.51 -42.17
CA PHE A 464 -29.60 -18.24 -43.43
C PHE A 464 -28.28 -18.09 -44.17
N ASP A 465 -27.73 -19.19 -44.66
CA ASP A 465 -26.51 -19.20 -45.45
C ASP A 465 -26.70 -19.97 -46.77
N ALA A 466 -25.99 -19.55 -47.80
CA ALA A 466 -26.02 -20.15 -49.12
C ALA A 466 -24.59 -20.27 -49.64
N ASN A 467 -24.21 -21.48 -50.05
CA ASN A 467 -22.90 -21.75 -50.63
C ASN A 467 -23.07 -22.45 -51.97
N PHE A 468 -22.63 -21.79 -53.03
CA PHE A 468 -22.67 -22.28 -54.40
C PHE A 468 -21.24 -22.44 -54.93
N ASN A 469 -20.86 -23.66 -55.29
CA ASN A 469 -19.55 -23.96 -55.86
C ASN A 469 -19.73 -24.42 -57.31
N TRP A 470 -19.05 -23.77 -58.24
CA TRP A 470 -19.13 -24.09 -59.67
C TRP A 470 -17.73 -24.27 -60.26
N HIS A 471 -17.48 -25.43 -60.85
CA HIS A 471 -16.28 -25.72 -61.62
C HIS A 471 -16.41 -25.07 -62.99
N ALA A 472 -15.77 -23.92 -63.15
CA ALA A 472 -15.79 -23.10 -64.35
C ALA A 472 -14.71 -23.57 -65.32
N GLN A 473 -14.95 -24.70 -65.99
CA GLN A 473 -13.96 -25.29 -66.90
C GLN A 473 -13.58 -24.37 -68.06
N TRP A 474 -14.52 -23.53 -68.50
CA TRP A 474 -14.25 -22.47 -69.49
C TRP A 474 -13.16 -21.50 -69.04
N LEU A 475 -13.01 -21.26 -67.74
CA LEU A 475 -11.96 -20.39 -67.20
C LEU A 475 -10.61 -21.10 -67.21
N SER A 476 -10.57 -22.39 -66.91
CA SER A 476 -9.36 -23.22 -67.04
C SER A 476 -8.90 -23.28 -68.49
N ASP A 477 -9.85 -23.46 -69.41
CA ASP A 477 -9.57 -23.52 -70.84
C ASP A 477 -9.14 -22.15 -71.41
N ALA A 478 -9.76 -21.06 -70.95
CA ALA A 478 -9.34 -19.70 -71.31
C ALA A 478 -7.93 -19.37 -70.78
N LEU A 479 -7.56 -19.84 -69.59
CA LEU A 479 -6.20 -19.71 -69.06
C LEU A 479 -5.18 -20.50 -69.88
N ASN A 480 -5.57 -21.67 -70.41
CA ASN A 480 -4.74 -22.47 -71.32
C ASN A 480 -4.58 -21.83 -72.71
N TRP A 481 -5.34 -20.78 -73.04
CA TRP A 481 -5.19 -20.04 -74.29
C TRP A 481 -4.08 -18.97 -74.22
N LEU A 482 -3.60 -18.64 -73.01
CA LEU A 482 -2.47 -17.73 -72.84
C LEU A 482 -1.17 -18.42 -73.30
N PRO A 483 -0.38 -17.79 -74.19
CA PRO A 483 0.86 -18.37 -74.68
C PRO A 483 1.84 -18.61 -73.51
N PHE A 484 2.49 -19.79 -73.52
CA PHE A 484 3.45 -20.27 -72.51
C PHE A 484 2.86 -20.69 -71.15
N TYR A 485 1.54 -20.82 -71.00
CA TYR A 485 0.89 -21.29 -69.77
C TYR A 485 -0.01 -22.51 -70.06
N SER A 486 0.13 -23.61 -69.29
CA SER A 486 -0.75 -24.79 -69.40
C SER A 486 -0.99 -25.41 -68.04
N THR A 487 -2.25 -25.48 -67.63
CA THR A 487 -2.67 -26.08 -66.37
C THR A 487 -3.81 -27.07 -66.60
N LYS A 488 -3.73 -28.20 -65.89
CA LYS A 488 -4.80 -29.22 -65.83
C LYS A 488 -5.64 -29.09 -64.55
N GLU A 489 -5.25 -28.19 -63.66
CA GLU A 489 -5.97 -27.93 -62.42
C GLU A 489 -7.29 -27.22 -62.73
N ARG A 490 -8.36 -27.67 -62.07
CA ARG A 490 -9.72 -27.16 -62.33
C ARG A 490 -9.92 -25.79 -61.69
N SER A 491 -10.44 -24.84 -62.47
CA SER A 491 -10.88 -23.55 -61.95
C SER A 491 -12.24 -23.71 -61.25
N THR A 492 -12.35 -23.16 -60.04
CA THR A 492 -13.58 -23.16 -59.25
C THR A 492 -13.98 -21.73 -58.91
N ILE A 493 -15.27 -21.45 -59.04
CA ILE A 493 -15.90 -20.20 -58.62
C ILE A 493 -16.83 -20.56 -57.47
N THR A 494 -16.62 -19.93 -56.32
CA THR A 494 -17.43 -20.13 -55.13
C THR A 494 -18.15 -18.83 -54.79
N PHE A 495 -19.47 -18.89 -54.67
CA PHE A 495 -20.29 -17.82 -54.16
C PHE A 495 -20.83 -18.21 -52.78
N ARG A 496 -20.62 -17.34 -51.79
CA ARG A 496 -21.13 -17.49 -50.43
C ARG A 496 -21.93 -16.27 -50.07
N GLY A 497 -23.11 -16.49 -49.50
CA GLY A 497 -23.94 -15.45 -48.92
C GLY A 497 -24.43 -15.90 -47.56
N GLU A 498 -24.40 -14.99 -46.59
CA GLU A 498 -24.89 -15.22 -45.23
C GLU A 498 -25.74 -14.03 -44.83
N TRP A 499 -26.88 -14.31 -44.19
CA TRP A 499 -27.75 -13.30 -43.57
C TRP A 499 -28.10 -13.79 -42.18
N ALA A 500 -27.96 -12.92 -41.19
CA ALA A 500 -28.34 -13.22 -39.83
C ALA A 500 -29.05 -12.02 -39.19
N GLN A 501 -30.08 -12.31 -38.40
CA GLN A 501 -30.79 -11.36 -37.58
C GLN A 501 -30.70 -11.80 -36.12
N GLN A 502 -30.27 -10.89 -35.26
CA GLN A 502 -30.26 -11.08 -33.81
C GLN A 502 -31.39 -10.27 -33.18
N MET A 503 -32.12 -10.90 -32.28
CA MET A 503 -33.12 -10.31 -31.40
C MET A 503 -32.54 -10.31 -29.98
N PRO A 504 -31.90 -9.20 -29.57
CA PRO A 504 -31.27 -9.12 -28.26
C PRO A 504 -32.28 -8.73 -27.18
N THR A 505 -32.14 -9.37 -26.02
CA THR A 505 -32.66 -8.90 -24.73
C THR A 505 -31.43 -8.54 -23.88
N PRO A 506 -31.01 -7.25 -23.88
CA PRO A 506 -29.75 -6.84 -23.26
C PRO A 506 -29.73 -7.00 -21.74
N ASN A 507 -30.89 -6.99 -21.09
CA ASN A 507 -30.98 -7.23 -19.65
C ASN A 507 -32.34 -7.86 -19.32
N LYS A 508 -32.31 -9.02 -18.66
CA LYS A 508 -33.51 -9.74 -18.19
C LYS A 508 -33.98 -9.33 -16.79
N ARG A 509 -33.20 -8.55 -16.04
CA ARG A 509 -33.58 -8.03 -14.73
C ARG A 509 -34.46 -6.80 -14.90
N ILE A 510 -35.69 -6.88 -14.40
CA ILE A 510 -36.65 -5.79 -14.40
C ILE A 510 -36.62 -5.06 -13.05
N SER A 511 -36.90 -3.77 -13.05
CA SER A 511 -37.01 -2.97 -11.83
C SER A 511 -38.16 -3.47 -10.95
N GLU A 512 -37.91 -3.58 -9.65
CA GLU A 512 -38.94 -3.87 -8.65
C GLU A 512 -39.72 -2.60 -8.24
N ILE A 513 -39.25 -1.41 -8.67
CA ILE A 513 -39.86 -0.13 -8.33
C ILE A 513 -41.09 0.09 -9.24
N PRO A 514 -42.31 0.24 -8.69
CA PRO A 514 -43.53 0.35 -9.50
C PRO A 514 -43.54 1.50 -10.52
N VAL A 515 -42.83 2.60 -10.22
CA VAL A 515 -42.74 3.79 -11.09
C VAL A 515 -41.95 3.50 -12.38
N ASP A 516 -41.06 2.51 -12.35
CA ASP A 516 -40.18 2.16 -13.46
C ASP A 516 -40.89 1.27 -14.51
N ASN A 517 -42.17 0.95 -14.33
CA ASN A 517 -43.01 0.24 -15.30
C ASN A 517 -42.38 -1.07 -15.85
N ASN A 518 -41.75 -1.87 -14.97
CA ASN A 518 -41.03 -3.10 -15.34
C ASN A 518 -39.92 -2.91 -16.39
N GLN A 519 -39.32 -1.71 -16.47
CA GLN A 519 -38.14 -1.49 -17.30
C GLN A 519 -36.95 -2.29 -16.78
N ALA A 520 -36.03 -2.60 -17.68
CA ALA A 520 -34.79 -3.27 -17.31
C ALA A 520 -33.97 -2.37 -16.38
N ALA A 521 -33.47 -2.93 -15.28
CA ALA A 521 -32.68 -2.20 -14.28
C ALA A 521 -31.34 -2.89 -14.06
N ALA A 522 -30.29 -2.07 -13.94
CA ALA A 522 -28.96 -2.47 -13.51
C ALA A 522 -28.49 -1.48 -12.45
N TYR A 523 -27.79 -1.98 -11.44
CA TYR A 523 -27.28 -1.16 -10.36
C TYR A 523 -25.96 -0.54 -10.79
N ILE A 524 -25.87 0.79 -10.73
CA ILE A 524 -24.59 1.51 -10.83
C ILE A 524 -23.82 1.29 -9.51
N ASP A 525 -24.51 1.46 -8.38
CA ASP A 525 -24.05 1.14 -7.03
C ASP A 525 -25.27 0.76 -6.18
N ASP A 526 -25.15 -0.28 -5.36
CA ASP A 526 -26.18 -0.75 -4.43
C ASP A 526 -25.90 -0.35 -2.97
N PHE A 527 -24.79 0.34 -2.72
CA PHE A 527 -24.28 0.76 -1.41
C PHE A 527 -24.01 -0.38 -0.41
N GLU A 528 -24.13 -1.64 -0.79
CA GLU A 528 -23.82 -2.79 0.07
C GLU A 528 -22.32 -2.86 0.37
N GLY A 529 -21.50 -2.44 -0.59
CA GLY A 529 -20.06 -2.28 -0.43
C GLY A 529 -19.61 -0.89 0.03
N ALA A 530 -20.54 0.01 0.38
CA ALA A 530 -20.20 1.40 0.68
C ALA A 530 -19.42 1.56 1.98
N GLN A 531 -19.51 0.61 2.91
CA GLN A 531 -18.74 0.64 4.14
C GLN A 531 -17.30 0.18 3.91
N ARG A 532 -16.34 0.99 4.36
CA ARG A 532 -14.95 0.58 4.56
C ARG A 532 -14.71 0.41 6.05
N PHE A 533 -13.95 -0.60 6.43
CA PHE A 533 -13.58 -0.74 7.83
C PHE A 533 -12.21 -1.37 8.03
N ILE A 534 -11.59 -1.03 9.16
CA ILE A 534 -10.36 -1.62 9.67
C ILE A 534 -10.69 -2.18 11.05
N SER A 535 -10.66 -3.50 11.21
CA SER A 535 -10.99 -4.13 12.50
C SER A 535 -9.91 -3.85 13.55
N MET A 536 -10.34 -3.56 14.78
CA MET A 536 -9.47 -3.49 15.96
C MET A 536 -9.14 -4.85 16.56
N GLY A 537 -9.72 -5.94 16.04
CA GLY A 537 -9.42 -7.31 16.45
C GLY A 537 -9.96 -7.68 17.83
N LEU A 538 -10.77 -8.73 17.92
CA LEU A 538 -11.41 -9.16 19.17
C LEU A 538 -10.58 -10.18 19.96
N THR A 539 -9.52 -10.72 19.36
CA THR A 539 -8.66 -11.70 19.99
C THR A 539 -7.73 -11.02 20.99
N GLY A 540 -7.77 -11.45 22.24
CA GLY A 540 -6.96 -10.87 23.31
C GLY A 540 -5.44 -10.92 23.05
N THR A 541 -4.94 -11.92 22.33
CA THR A 541 -3.51 -12.08 22.00
C THR A 541 -2.96 -11.04 21.02
N LEU A 542 -3.82 -10.28 20.34
CA LEU A 542 -3.40 -9.17 19.46
C LEU A 542 -3.00 -7.92 20.26
N TRP A 543 -3.28 -7.90 21.55
CA TRP A 543 -3.06 -6.77 22.43
C TRP A 543 -2.01 -7.12 23.47
N THR A 544 -1.20 -6.13 23.81
CA THR A 544 -0.24 -6.19 24.91
C THR A 544 -0.53 -5.04 25.89
N HIS A 545 0.12 -5.04 27.05
CA HIS A 545 0.11 -3.89 27.94
C HIS A 545 0.68 -2.64 27.25
N SER A 546 0.19 -1.45 27.64
CA SER A 546 0.59 -0.20 27.01
C SER A 546 1.59 0.61 27.82
N SER A 547 2.32 1.47 27.11
CA SER A 547 3.08 2.57 27.72
C SER A 547 2.15 3.55 28.47
N PRO A 548 2.68 4.32 29.45
CA PRO A 548 1.91 5.35 30.15
C PRO A 548 1.33 6.42 29.23
N PRO A 549 0.00 6.68 29.25
CA PRO A 549 -0.61 7.73 28.43
C PRO A 549 -0.13 9.11 28.87
N VAL A 550 0.01 10.03 27.91
CA VAL A 550 0.42 11.42 28.17
C VAL A 550 -0.78 12.19 28.68
N ASP A 551 -0.91 12.19 30.01
CA ASP A 551 -1.95 12.92 30.73
C ASP A 551 -1.37 13.53 32.01
N SER A 552 -1.26 14.86 32.03
CA SER A 552 -0.71 15.62 33.16
C SER A 552 -1.56 15.52 34.43
N SER A 553 -2.82 15.10 34.33
CA SER A 553 -3.65 14.84 35.51
C SER A 553 -3.36 13.48 36.15
N ILE A 554 -2.61 12.59 35.50
CA ILE A 554 -2.02 11.40 36.13
C ILE A 554 -0.72 11.80 36.81
N ASP A 555 0.27 12.32 36.08
CA ASP A 555 1.51 12.93 36.58
C ASP A 555 2.18 13.69 35.41
N ALA A 556 3.06 14.64 35.70
CA ALA A 556 3.75 15.42 34.66
C ALA A 556 4.91 14.64 34.03
N GLU A 557 5.58 13.79 34.79
CA GLU A 557 6.75 13.01 34.35
C GLU A 557 6.33 11.66 33.75
N HIS A 558 7.10 11.10 32.82
CA HIS A 558 6.75 9.85 32.12
C HIS A 558 6.83 8.64 33.05
N GLU A 559 7.92 8.58 33.80
CA GLU A 559 8.30 7.52 34.71
C GLU A 559 7.34 7.45 35.90
N ARG A 560 6.96 8.63 36.42
CA ARG A 560 6.04 8.74 37.58
C ARG A 560 4.61 8.31 37.26
N ARG A 561 4.19 8.34 36.00
CA ARG A 561 2.86 7.84 35.61
C ARG A 561 2.71 6.34 35.87
N ALA A 562 3.79 5.55 35.79
CA ALA A 562 3.74 4.12 36.11
C ALA A 562 3.39 3.81 37.58
N LEU A 563 3.67 4.74 38.52
CA LEU A 563 3.32 4.60 39.94
C LEU A 563 1.81 4.52 40.21
N TYR A 564 0.99 4.94 39.24
CA TYR A 564 -0.47 4.93 39.30
C TYR A 564 -1.08 3.80 38.45
N ARG A 565 -0.28 2.86 37.93
CA ARG A 565 -0.79 1.76 37.13
C ARG A 565 -1.56 0.75 37.99
N GLY A 566 -2.85 0.56 37.70
CA GLY A 566 -3.70 -0.48 38.31
C GLY A 566 -3.78 -1.76 37.48
N LYS A 567 -4.48 -2.77 37.96
CA LYS A 567 -4.63 -4.05 37.25
C LYS A 567 -5.59 -3.91 36.08
N LEU A 568 -5.15 -4.35 34.90
CA LEU A 568 -5.97 -4.53 33.71
C LEU A 568 -5.76 -5.95 33.21
N TYR A 569 -6.84 -6.59 32.80
CA TYR A 569 -6.80 -7.89 32.13
C TYR A 569 -7.93 -7.96 31.09
N TRP A 570 -7.65 -8.67 30.00
CA TRP A 570 -8.56 -8.84 28.88
C TRP A 570 -8.50 -10.26 28.32
N TYR A 571 -9.66 -10.80 27.97
CA TYR A 571 -9.78 -12.19 27.57
C TYR A 571 -11.05 -12.45 26.75
N ASN A 572 -11.05 -13.58 26.06
CA ASN A 572 -12.24 -14.17 25.46
C ASN A 572 -12.50 -15.50 26.16
N PHE A 573 -13.76 -15.85 26.41
CA PHE A 573 -14.06 -17.22 26.79
C PHE A 573 -13.82 -18.15 25.60
N PHE A 574 -13.29 -19.35 25.84
CA PHE A 574 -12.99 -20.31 24.78
C PHE A 574 -14.25 -20.82 24.08
N LEU A 575 -15.37 -20.91 24.81
CA LEU A 575 -16.67 -21.21 24.24
C LEU A 575 -17.47 -19.91 24.01
N PRO A 576 -18.07 -19.71 22.82
CA PRO A 576 -19.00 -18.62 22.56
C PRO A 576 -20.22 -18.68 23.49
N ARG A 577 -20.39 -17.66 24.34
CA ARG A 577 -21.47 -17.59 25.35
C ARG A 577 -22.61 -16.66 24.96
N VAL A 578 -22.37 -15.63 24.15
CA VAL A 578 -23.36 -14.58 23.88
C VAL A 578 -24.14 -14.89 22.59
N PRO A 579 -25.48 -14.95 22.60
CA PRO A 579 -26.27 -15.13 21.38
C PRO A 579 -26.07 -13.99 20.39
N ILE A 580 -25.86 -14.30 19.10
CA ILE A 580 -25.70 -13.27 18.05
C ILE A 580 -26.95 -12.40 17.95
N ALA A 581 -28.14 -12.99 18.10
CA ALA A 581 -29.42 -12.27 18.07
C ALA A 581 -29.56 -11.26 19.23
N GLU A 582 -28.80 -11.42 20.31
CA GLU A 582 -28.75 -10.43 21.39
C GLU A 582 -28.03 -9.16 20.93
N VAL A 583 -26.92 -9.32 20.20
CA VAL A 583 -26.07 -8.23 19.71
C VAL A 583 -26.61 -7.60 18.43
N TYR A 584 -27.06 -8.43 17.48
CA TYR A 584 -27.55 -8.05 16.16
C TYR A 584 -28.94 -8.68 15.90
N PRO A 585 -30.04 -8.07 16.37
CA PRO A 585 -31.38 -8.67 16.30
C PRO A 585 -31.90 -8.95 14.88
N ASN A 586 -31.46 -8.16 13.90
CA ASN A 586 -31.90 -8.26 12.50
C ASN A 586 -31.02 -9.17 11.64
N ARG A 587 -29.90 -9.68 12.19
CA ARG A 587 -28.94 -10.50 11.45
C ARG A 587 -29.39 -11.96 11.43
N GLN A 588 -29.50 -12.54 10.24
CA GLN A 588 -29.80 -13.96 10.10
C GLN A 588 -28.58 -14.80 10.51
N THR A 589 -28.80 -15.76 11.40
CA THR A 589 -27.75 -16.69 11.85
C THR A 589 -27.85 -18.02 11.11
N VAL A 590 -26.71 -18.60 10.75
CA VAL A 590 -26.64 -19.95 10.18
C VAL A 590 -26.75 -20.99 11.31
N GLN A 591 -27.39 -22.13 11.03
CA GLN A 591 -27.49 -23.23 11.98
C GLN A 591 -26.08 -23.70 12.42
N GLY A 592 -25.83 -23.75 13.73
CA GLY A 592 -24.52 -24.11 14.31
C GLY A 592 -23.61 -22.92 14.65
N GLN A 593 -23.94 -21.71 14.19
CA GLN A 593 -23.19 -20.47 14.51
C GLN A 593 -24.15 -19.40 15.05
N THR A 594 -24.72 -19.63 16.22
CA THR A 594 -25.71 -18.73 16.84
C THR A 594 -25.16 -17.91 18.01
N ARG A 595 -23.89 -18.11 18.39
CA ARG A 595 -23.24 -17.44 19.51
C ARG A 595 -21.88 -16.87 19.09
N LEU A 596 -21.48 -15.79 19.75
CA LEU A 596 -20.16 -15.16 19.64
C LEU A 596 -19.47 -15.11 21.01
N SER A 597 -18.14 -14.93 20.99
CA SER A 597 -17.32 -14.70 22.19
C SER A 597 -16.80 -13.27 22.17
N PRO A 598 -17.34 -12.36 23.00
CA PRO A 598 -16.86 -10.98 23.06
C PRO A 598 -15.48 -10.91 23.74
N LEU A 599 -14.75 -9.82 23.48
CA LEU A 599 -13.57 -9.45 24.26
C LEU A 599 -14.03 -8.79 25.54
N VAL A 600 -13.75 -9.41 26.68
CA VAL A 600 -14.03 -8.84 27.99
C VAL A 600 -12.78 -8.09 28.44
N ILE A 601 -12.94 -6.85 28.89
CA ILE A 601 -11.86 -6.01 29.42
C ILE A 601 -12.27 -5.54 30.81
N THR A 602 -11.40 -5.76 31.79
CA THR A 602 -11.65 -5.35 33.18
C THR A 602 -10.49 -4.53 33.71
N PHE A 603 -10.77 -3.29 34.10
CA PHE A 603 -9.86 -2.44 34.85
C PHE A 603 -10.25 -2.45 36.33
N ASP A 604 -9.34 -2.94 37.16
CA ASP A 604 -9.48 -3.00 38.61
C ASP A 604 -8.43 -2.09 39.29
N PRO A 605 -8.79 -0.84 39.59
CA PRO A 605 -7.92 0.11 40.29
C PRO A 605 -7.78 -0.17 41.79
N ASP A 606 -8.34 -1.25 42.32
CA ASP A 606 -8.08 -1.66 43.72
C ASP A 606 -6.86 -2.59 43.84
N GLN A 607 -6.39 -3.16 42.72
CA GLN A 607 -5.20 -4.00 42.62
C GLN A 607 -4.09 -3.32 41.83
N ARG A 608 -2.84 -3.55 42.23
CA ARG A 608 -1.65 -3.01 41.57
C ARG A 608 -1.42 -3.71 40.22
N GLY A 609 -1.07 -2.92 39.21
CA GLY A 609 -0.74 -3.42 37.87
C GLY A 609 0.74 -3.82 37.72
N ILE A 610 1.06 -4.37 36.55
CA ILE A 610 2.42 -4.78 36.17
C ILE A 610 3.44 -3.63 36.29
N TYR A 611 4.66 -3.94 36.73
CA TYR A 611 5.81 -3.05 36.80
C TYR A 611 5.53 -1.71 37.50
N ASN A 612 4.68 -1.73 38.54
CA ASN A 612 4.38 -0.55 39.34
C ASN A 612 5.20 -0.58 40.64
N PRO A 613 6.27 0.23 40.80
CA PRO A 613 7.14 0.19 41.97
C PRO A 613 6.66 1.10 43.12
N ASN A 614 5.38 1.48 43.19
CA ASN A 614 4.87 2.39 44.22
C ASN A 614 4.69 1.72 45.60
N PRO A 615 5.53 2.03 46.61
CA PRO A 615 5.47 1.36 47.92
C PRO A 615 4.24 1.75 48.75
N GLU A 616 3.50 2.80 48.37
CA GLU A 616 2.27 3.20 49.05
C GLU A 616 1.04 2.44 48.51
N TYR A 617 1.11 1.90 47.28
CA TYR A 617 0.01 1.23 46.61
C TYR A 617 -0.03 -0.26 47.01
N LEU A 618 -0.53 -0.51 48.22
CA LEU A 618 -0.70 -1.87 48.74
C LEU A 618 -2.13 -2.36 48.47
N ASP A 619 -2.25 -3.60 48.01
CA ASP A 619 -3.52 -4.29 47.77
C ASP A 619 -3.61 -5.58 48.59
N THR A 620 -4.67 -6.37 48.37
CA THR A 620 -4.96 -7.61 49.11
C THR A 620 -3.87 -8.68 49.02
N LEU A 621 -2.97 -8.58 48.04
CA LEU A 621 -1.89 -9.55 47.83
C LEU A 621 -0.62 -9.17 48.60
N ASN A 622 -0.53 -7.94 49.13
CA ASN A 622 0.58 -7.56 49.99
C ASN A 622 0.38 -8.09 51.43
N PRO A 623 1.39 -8.71 52.08
CA PRO A 623 1.29 -9.17 53.46
C PRO A 623 0.94 -8.07 54.49
N ARG A 624 1.14 -6.80 54.14
CA ARG A 624 0.81 -5.64 54.99
C ARG A 624 -0.54 -5.02 54.71
N TRP A 625 -1.33 -5.59 53.80
CA TRP A 625 -2.67 -5.09 53.47
C TRP A 625 -3.51 -4.79 54.71
N ASP A 626 -3.52 -5.71 55.68
CA ASP A 626 -4.31 -5.58 56.90
C ASP A 626 -3.98 -4.32 57.72
N SER A 627 -2.75 -3.80 57.60
CA SER A 627 -2.33 -2.59 58.29
C SER A 627 -2.81 -1.30 57.64
N VAL A 628 -3.22 -1.33 56.37
CA VAL A 628 -3.60 -0.15 55.57
C VAL A 628 -5.04 -0.21 55.02
N LYS A 629 -5.73 -1.35 55.15
CA LYS A 629 -7.06 -1.61 54.57
C LYS A 629 -8.16 -0.61 54.94
N THR A 630 -8.02 0.13 56.04
CA THR A 630 -9.03 1.09 56.49
C THR A 630 -9.00 2.41 55.71
N ASN A 631 -7.87 2.75 55.09
CA ASN A 631 -7.74 3.90 54.19
C ASN A 631 -6.67 3.60 53.12
N PRO A 632 -6.97 2.67 52.19
CA PRO A 632 -6.05 2.24 51.16
C PRO A 632 -5.64 3.43 50.29
N TRP A 633 -4.37 3.49 49.89
CA TRP A 633 -3.83 4.60 49.09
C TRP A 633 -4.62 4.82 47.78
N GLN A 634 -4.99 3.74 47.12
CA GLN A 634 -5.70 3.70 45.85
C GLN A 634 -7.16 4.16 45.95
N GLN A 635 -7.77 4.08 47.14
CA GLN A 635 -9.15 4.52 47.37
C GLN A 635 -9.25 6.01 47.78
N ARG A 636 -8.12 6.66 48.07
CA ARG A 636 -8.09 8.10 48.37
C ARG A 636 -8.52 8.88 47.14
N PRO A 637 -9.44 9.87 47.23
CA PRO A 637 -9.94 10.59 46.07
C PRO A 637 -8.86 11.24 45.19
N ALA A 638 -7.79 11.77 45.82
CA ALA A 638 -6.66 12.39 45.13
C ALA A 638 -5.84 11.38 44.29
N ASN A 639 -5.86 10.10 44.65
CA ASN A 639 -5.13 9.04 43.96
C ASN A 639 -6.04 8.28 43.00
N ARG A 640 -7.29 7.98 43.39
CA ARG A 640 -8.26 7.21 42.58
C ARG A 640 -8.41 7.80 41.19
N GLN A 641 -8.51 9.12 41.06
CA GLN A 641 -8.64 9.81 39.77
C GLN A 641 -7.38 9.74 38.88
N ARG A 642 -6.22 9.42 39.46
CA ARG A 642 -4.93 9.30 38.77
C ARG A 642 -4.64 7.86 38.34
N LEU A 643 -5.31 6.88 38.95
CA LEU A 643 -5.14 5.47 38.61
C LEU A 643 -5.53 5.20 37.18
N TRP A 644 -4.70 4.45 36.47
CA TRP A 644 -4.91 4.13 35.07
C TRP A 644 -4.39 2.73 34.75
N ALA A 645 -4.84 2.17 33.63
CA ALA A 645 -4.18 1.04 32.99
C ALA A 645 -4.59 0.99 31.52
N GLY A 646 -3.75 0.42 30.66
CA GLY A 646 -4.03 0.37 29.24
C GLY A 646 -3.45 -0.85 28.55
N MET A 647 -4.02 -1.13 27.39
CA MET A 647 -3.59 -2.14 26.44
C MET A 647 -3.40 -1.47 25.09
N GLN A 648 -2.41 -1.90 24.32
CA GLN A 648 -2.14 -1.36 23.00
C GLN A 648 -1.86 -2.46 21.99
N ARG A 649 -2.01 -2.11 20.72
CA ARG A 649 -1.63 -2.96 19.61
C ARG A 649 -1.09 -2.15 18.45
N LEU A 650 -0.31 -2.83 17.63
CA LEU A 650 0.07 -2.38 16.30
C LEU A 650 -1.07 -2.65 15.31
N ILE A 651 -1.46 -1.65 14.52
CA ILE A 651 -2.31 -1.82 13.34
C ILE A 651 -1.43 -2.27 12.17
N SER A 652 -1.99 -3.05 11.26
CA SER A 652 -1.31 -3.40 10.01
C SER A 652 -0.79 -2.15 9.29
N THR A 653 0.49 -2.17 8.89
CA THR A 653 1.17 -1.06 8.21
C THR A 653 0.53 -0.71 6.86
N PHE A 654 -0.24 -1.64 6.27
CA PHE A 654 -1.02 -1.40 5.06
C PHE A 654 -2.24 -0.50 5.29
N ASN A 655 -2.77 -0.46 6.52
CA ASN A 655 -3.99 0.26 6.88
C ASN A 655 -3.68 1.45 7.82
N ALA A 656 -2.44 1.96 7.78
CA ALA A 656 -2.00 3.04 8.65
C ALA A 656 -2.45 4.43 8.17
N ASN A 657 -3.04 4.54 6.98
CA ASN A 657 -3.42 5.82 6.38
C ASN A 657 -4.94 5.98 6.34
N PHE A 658 -5.49 6.49 7.44
CA PHE A 658 -6.94 6.63 7.62
C PHE A 658 -7.53 7.69 6.69
N ASP A 659 -6.74 8.67 6.24
CA ASP A 659 -7.18 9.62 5.22
C ASP A 659 -7.38 8.92 3.86
N LEU A 660 -6.47 8.01 3.45
CA LEU A 660 -6.58 7.26 2.19
C LEU A 660 -7.69 6.22 2.24
N ASP A 661 -7.84 5.55 3.38
CA ASP A 661 -8.90 4.59 3.62
C ASP A 661 -10.27 5.25 3.85
N ASN A 662 -10.31 6.59 3.90
CA ASN A 662 -11.49 7.42 4.12
C ASN A 662 -12.25 7.04 5.39
N ILE A 663 -11.51 6.85 6.49
CA ILE A 663 -12.03 6.50 7.80
C ILE A 663 -12.51 7.76 8.52
N ASP A 664 -13.74 7.70 9.02
CA ASP A 664 -14.44 8.82 9.64
C ASP A 664 -14.86 8.59 11.09
N PHE A 665 -15.03 7.33 11.51
CA PHE A 665 -15.52 7.00 12.85
C PHE A 665 -14.79 5.82 13.48
N ILE A 666 -14.85 5.77 14.81
CA ILE A 666 -14.55 4.58 15.62
C ILE A 666 -15.91 3.99 16.03
N ASP A 667 -16.19 2.77 15.60
CA ASP A 667 -17.36 2.00 15.99
C ASP A 667 -17.00 0.96 17.05
N ILE A 668 -17.81 0.85 18.10
CA ILE A 668 -17.64 -0.10 19.19
C ILE A 668 -19.02 -0.66 19.56
N MET A 669 -19.28 -1.92 19.24
CA MET A 669 -20.41 -2.66 19.77
C MET A 669 -20.04 -3.22 21.14
N MET A 670 -20.47 -2.55 22.20
CA MET A 670 -20.10 -2.92 23.57
C MET A 670 -21.27 -2.92 24.54
N ARG A 671 -21.10 -3.70 25.61
CA ARG A 671 -21.94 -3.74 26.80
C ARG A 671 -21.09 -3.39 28.02
N ILE A 672 -21.58 -2.46 28.84
CA ILE A 672 -20.95 -2.11 30.12
C ILE A 672 -21.51 -3.07 31.17
N GLU A 673 -20.66 -3.90 31.75
CA GLU A 673 -21.03 -4.92 32.75
C GLU A 673 -20.99 -4.35 34.17
N ASP A 674 -19.96 -3.55 34.48
CA ASP A 674 -19.73 -2.94 35.79
C ASP A 674 -19.01 -1.60 35.61
N ARG A 675 -19.36 -0.60 36.43
CA ARG A 675 -18.79 0.75 36.34
C ARG A 675 -18.94 1.51 37.67
N GLU A 676 -17.82 1.98 38.20
CA GLU A 676 -17.82 2.97 39.27
C GLU A 676 -17.97 4.41 38.78
N PRO A 677 -18.55 5.31 39.59
CA PRO A 677 -18.56 6.74 39.30
C PRO A 677 -17.16 7.29 39.07
N GLY A 678 -16.97 8.08 38.01
CA GLY A 678 -15.67 8.66 37.66
C GLY A 678 -14.75 7.71 36.88
N ALA A 679 -15.16 6.48 36.57
CA ALA A 679 -14.47 5.64 35.60
C ALA A 679 -14.57 6.25 34.19
N GLN A 680 -13.43 6.30 33.51
CA GLN A 680 -13.29 6.83 32.14
C GLN A 680 -12.61 5.79 31.26
N MET A 681 -12.98 5.78 29.98
CA MET A 681 -12.38 4.94 28.94
C MET A 681 -11.92 5.85 27.79
N PHE A 682 -10.73 5.60 27.31
CA PHE A 682 -10.11 6.36 26.24
C PHE A 682 -9.56 5.43 25.16
N ILE A 683 -9.53 5.95 23.94
CA ILE A 683 -8.90 5.31 22.78
C ILE A 683 -7.92 6.32 22.21
N ASP A 684 -6.65 5.96 22.12
CA ASP A 684 -5.61 6.74 21.49
C ASP A 684 -5.25 6.13 20.12
N LEU A 685 -5.09 6.97 19.10
CA LEU A 685 -4.78 6.59 17.73
C LEU A 685 -3.63 7.44 17.19
N GLY A 686 -2.53 6.80 16.79
CA GLY A 686 -1.40 7.50 16.19
C GLY A 686 -0.10 6.74 16.31
N GLN A 687 0.98 7.47 16.59
CA GLN A 687 2.23 6.91 17.09
C GLN A 687 2.15 6.91 18.61
N ILE A 688 2.38 5.76 19.23
CA ILE A 688 2.28 5.57 20.68
C ILE A 688 3.56 4.88 21.13
N SER A 689 4.12 5.33 22.24
CA SER A 689 5.32 4.71 22.80
C SER A 689 5.11 3.21 23.08
N GLU A 690 6.13 2.41 22.79
CA GLU A 690 6.24 0.99 23.12
C GLU A 690 6.86 0.76 24.51
N ASP A 691 7.33 1.81 25.18
CA ASP A 691 7.99 1.79 26.50
C ASP A 691 6.96 1.48 27.62
N ILE A 692 6.73 0.19 27.89
CA ILE A 692 5.82 -0.33 28.92
C ILE A 692 6.41 -0.06 30.30
N ILE A 693 7.72 -0.28 30.45
CA ILE A 693 8.53 0.08 31.63
C ILE A 693 9.22 1.40 31.29
N PRO A 694 8.72 2.55 31.78
CA PRO A 694 9.12 3.86 31.29
C PRO A 694 10.57 4.22 31.66
N ASN A 695 11.54 3.76 30.87
CA ASN A 695 12.98 3.93 31.11
C ASN A 695 13.75 4.30 29.83
N TYR A 696 13.07 4.43 28.69
CA TYR A 696 13.59 4.74 27.36
C TYR A 696 14.60 3.73 26.80
N ARG A 697 14.56 2.48 27.27
CA ARG A 697 15.42 1.39 26.80
C ARG A 697 14.54 0.21 26.42
N LEU A 698 15.01 -0.57 25.46
CA LEU A 698 14.34 -1.80 25.10
C LEU A 698 14.31 -2.76 26.31
N ASN A 699 13.12 -3.11 26.75
CA ASN A 699 12.87 -4.23 27.64
C ASN A 699 12.47 -5.47 26.85
N THR A 700 13.17 -6.58 27.11
CA THR A 700 13.04 -7.86 26.41
C THR A 700 13.60 -8.96 27.27
N GLU A 701 13.04 -10.16 27.14
CA GLU A 701 13.53 -11.34 27.84
C GLU A 701 14.48 -12.19 26.96
N ASP A 702 14.52 -11.93 25.65
CA ASP A 702 15.47 -12.54 24.70
C ASP A 702 16.90 -12.03 24.92
N GLY A 703 17.87 -12.93 25.08
CA GLY A 703 19.29 -12.58 25.11
C GLY A 703 19.85 -12.21 26.49
N ILE A 704 19.12 -12.51 27.57
CA ILE A 704 19.48 -12.05 28.93
C ILE A 704 20.37 -13.02 29.71
N THR A 705 20.50 -14.28 29.24
CA THR A 705 21.24 -15.31 29.95
C THR A 705 22.71 -15.40 29.51
N ALA A 706 23.59 -15.89 30.38
CA ALA A 706 24.99 -16.14 30.01
C ALA A 706 25.16 -17.23 28.94
N GLY A 707 24.19 -18.15 28.83
CA GLY A 707 24.17 -19.22 27.81
C GLY A 707 23.72 -18.73 26.44
N ALA A 708 22.89 -17.71 26.40
CA ALA A 708 22.39 -17.06 25.19
C ALA A 708 22.40 -15.53 25.36
N PRO A 709 23.57 -14.87 25.35
CA PRO A 709 23.66 -13.42 25.59
C PRO A 709 23.29 -12.56 24.36
N ILE A 710 22.79 -13.18 23.30
CA ILE A 710 22.47 -12.53 22.02
C ILE A 710 21.03 -12.90 21.67
N PRO A 711 20.14 -11.92 21.49
CA PRO A 711 18.76 -12.16 21.10
C PRO A 711 18.67 -13.02 19.84
N ASN A 712 17.99 -14.16 19.93
CA ASN A 712 17.90 -15.16 18.87
C ASN A 712 16.45 -15.46 18.45
N GLY A 713 15.48 -14.84 19.12
CA GLY A 713 14.04 -14.98 18.87
C GLY A 713 13.46 -16.32 19.30
N ARG A 714 14.09 -17.00 20.25
CA ARG A 714 13.62 -18.23 20.89
C ARG A 714 13.80 -18.07 22.39
N ILE A 715 12.92 -18.70 23.17
CA ILE A 715 13.06 -18.72 24.62
C ILE A 715 14.11 -19.77 25.03
N ASP A 716 15.23 -19.32 25.60
CA ASP A 716 16.27 -20.19 26.14
C ASP A 716 16.06 -20.46 27.65
N PRO A 717 16.69 -21.50 28.22
CA PRO A 717 16.52 -21.81 29.65
C PRO A 717 16.93 -20.64 30.56
N GLY A 718 15.97 -20.14 31.33
CA GLY A 718 16.15 -19.01 32.25
C GLY A 718 15.79 -17.64 31.65
N GLU A 719 15.23 -17.59 30.43
CA GLU A 719 14.78 -16.34 29.80
C GLU A 719 13.31 -16.00 30.06
N ASP A 720 12.44 -16.97 30.39
CA ASP A 720 11.00 -16.77 30.63
C ASP A 720 10.74 -16.14 32.02
N VAL A 721 11.25 -14.93 32.23
CA VAL A 721 11.23 -14.16 33.48
C VAL A 721 10.58 -12.78 33.31
N GLY A 722 9.93 -12.53 32.17
CA GLY A 722 9.29 -11.25 31.89
C GLY A 722 10.23 -10.19 31.31
N ILE A 723 9.65 -9.08 30.84
CA ILE A 723 10.37 -8.06 30.07
C ILE A 723 11.29 -7.17 30.92
N ASP A 724 11.14 -7.17 32.24
CA ASP A 724 12.06 -6.51 33.16
C ASP A 724 13.37 -7.31 33.39
N ALA A 725 13.41 -8.56 32.89
CA ALA A 725 14.53 -9.48 32.96
C ALA A 725 14.93 -9.87 34.40
N LEU A 726 13.98 -9.87 35.32
CA LEU A 726 14.18 -10.27 36.72
C LEU A 726 13.25 -11.43 37.05
N ASP A 727 13.76 -12.49 37.66
CA ASP A 727 12.86 -13.49 38.25
C ASP A 727 12.25 -12.96 39.56
N ASN A 728 11.19 -13.61 40.02
CA ASN A 728 10.54 -13.34 41.30
C ASN A 728 11.51 -13.18 42.51
N ALA A 729 12.69 -13.84 42.52
CA ALA A 729 13.66 -13.72 43.61
C ALA A 729 14.50 -12.43 43.49
N ASP A 730 14.95 -12.10 42.29
CA ASP A 730 15.68 -10.88 41.96
C ASP A 730 14.79 -9.64 42.07
N GLU A 731 13.50 -9.76 41.75
CA GLU A 731 12.51 -8.71 41.98
C GLU A 731 12.40 -8.32 43.44
N ARG A 732 12.40 -9.28 44.37
CA ARG A 732 12.39 -8.99 45.82
C ARG A 732 13.65 -8.25 46.27
N ALA A 733 14.75 -8.35 45.53
CA ALA A 733 15.95 -7.56 45.78
C ALA A 733 15.84 -6.14 45.18
N ALA A 734 15.16 -5.99 44.04
CA ALA A 734 15.03 -4.73 43.30
C ALA A 734 13.90 -3.82 43.81
N TYR A 735 12.76 -4.38 44.20
CA TYR A 735 11.57 -3.61 44.57
C TYR A 735 11.68 -2.94 45.95
N PRO A 736 11.10 -1.75 46.12
CA PRO A 736 11.13 -1.06 47.40
C PRO A 736 10.25 -1.77 48.43
N TYR A 737 10.69 -1.74 49.68
CA TYR A 737 9.86 -2.18 50.79
C TYR A 737 8.58 -1.32 50.92
N PRO A 738 7.39 -1.90 51.16
CA PRO A 738 7.13 -3.31 51.48
C PRO A 738 6.68 -4.18 50.30
N LEU A 739 6.90 -3.75 49.05
CA LEU A 739 6.56 -4.55 47.87
C LEU A 739 7.45 -5.79 47.75
N ASN A 740 8.70 -5.71 48.19
CA ASN A 740 9.61 -6.86 48.25
C ASN A 740 9.20 -7.99 49.20
N LEU A 741 8.12 -7.81 49.97
CA LEU A 741 7.52 -8.88 50.78
C LEU A 741 6.49 -9.70 50.00
N GLU A 742 6.09 -9.22 48.82
CA GLU A 742 5.13 -9.90 47.95
C GLU A 742 5.77 -11.11 47.29
N ASP A 743 4.95 -12.09 46.91
CA ASP A 743 5.48 -13.27 46.24
C ASP A 743 5.99 -12.95 44.83
N ASP A 744 5.29 -12.04 44.17
CA ASP A 744 5.46 -11.52 42.82
C ASP A 744 5.42 -9.97 42.87
N PRO A 745 6.57 -9.31 43.13
CA PRO A 745 6.65 -7.85 43.17
C PRO A 745 6.39 -7.14 41.83
N SER A 746 6.70 -7.70 40.67
CA SER A 746 6.44 -7.05 39.37
C SER A 746 5.02 -7.23 38.85
N ARG A 747 4.25 -8.17 39.39
CA ARG A 747 2.84 -8.51 39.03
C ARG A 747 2.69 -9.11 37.64
N ASP A 748 3.74 -9.68 37.08
CA ASP A 748 3.86 -10.16 35.72
C ASP A 748 4.00 -11.69 35.62
N ASP A 749 3.77 -12.43 36.70
CA ASP A 749 3.51 -13.88 36.67
C ASP A 749 2.33 -14.23 35.75
N TYR A 750 2.52 -15.10 34.76
CA TYR A 750 1.47 -15.70 33.95
C TYR A 750 0.91 -16.99 34.59
N PHE A 751 -0.40 -17.18 34.53
CA PHE A 751 -1.02 -18.45 34.89
C PHE A 751 -2.40 -18.64 34.25
N PHE A 752 -2.65 -19.85 33.74
CA PHE A 752 -3.99 -20.29 33.35
C PHE A 752 -4.19 -21.79 33.58
N ASN A 753 -5.35 -22.17 34.14
CA ASN A 753 -5.67 -23.59 34.37
C ASN A 753 -6.37 -24.22 33.15
N PHE A 754 -5.58 -24.76 32.22
CA PHE A 754 -6.07 -25.46 31.03
C PHE A 754 -6.80 -26.78 31.32
N THR A 755 -6.71 -27.33 32.54
CA THR A 755 -7.43 -28.57 32.90
C THR A 755 -8.89 -28.31 33.29
N LYS A 756 -9.25 -27.05 33.55
CA LYS A 756 -10.61 -26.66 33.90
C LYS A 756 -11.51 -26.75 32.65
N PRO A 757 -12.68 -27.42 32.72
CA PRO A 757 -13.61 -27.47 31.59
C PRO A 757 -14.04 -26.08 31.12
N ASN A 758 -14.08 -25.87 29.80
CA ASN A 758 -14.36 -24.56 29.19
C ASN A 758 -15.73 -23.98 29.61
N GLU A 759 -16.70 -24.84 29.90
CA GLU A 759 -18.04 -24.45 30.37
C GLU A 759 -18.03 -23.85 31.78
N GLN A 760 -17.00 -24.16 32.59
CA GLN A 760 -16.87 -23.73 33.98
C GLN A 760 -15.92 -22.54 34.15
N GLN A 761 -15.35 -22.02 33.07
CA GLN A 761 -14.47 -20.84 33.11
C GLN A 761 -15.23 -19.61 33.63
N VAL A 762 -14.58 -18.86 34.51
CA VAL A 762 -15.06 -17.60 35.11
C VAL A 762 -14.00 -16.51 34.96
N ASP A 763 -14.38 -15.25 35.14
CA ASP A 763 -13.49 -14.10 34.97
C ASP A 763 -12.19 -14.19 35.77
N GLN A 764 -12.25 -14.74 36.99
CA GLN A 764 -11.09 -14.86 37.89
C GLN A 764 -10.01 -15.80 37.34
N ASP A 765 -10.38 -16.74 36.47
CA ASP A 765 -9.41 -17.64 35.84
C ASP A 765 -8.44 -16.89 34.90
N PHE A 766 -8.80 -15.67 34.45
CA PHE A 766 -8.05 -14.87 33.49
C PHE A 766 -7.27 -13.70 34.10
N LEU A 767 -7.18 -13.60 35.43
CA LEU A 767 -6.50 -12.48 36.11
C LEU A 767 -5.01 -12.32 35.73
N ARG A 768 -4.35 -13.42 35.36
CA ARG A 768 -2.93 -13.48 34.98
C ARG A 768 -2.73 -13.85 33.50
N TRP A 769 -3.78 -13.72 32.67
CA TRP A 769 -3.77 -14.17 31.27
C TRP A 769 -2.90 -13.30 30.34
N ASN A 770 -2.60 -12.06 30.71
CA ASN A 770 -1.89 -11.09 29.86
C ASN A 770 -0.47 -10.77 30.35
N ASN A 771 0.01 -11.54 31.32
CA ASN A 771 1.27 -11.34 32.02
C ASN A 771 2.44 -12.06 31.29
N PHE A 772 3.69 -11.76 31.66
CA PHE A 772 4.90 -12.11 30.90
C PHE A 772 5.64 -13.33 31.48
N GLU A 773 6.08 -13.29 32.74
CA GLU A 773 6.87 -14.38 33.36
C GLU A 773 6.12 -15.73 33.34
N GLY A 774 6.74 -16.76 32.77
CA GLY A 774 6.21 -18.12 32.72
C GLY A 774 5.16 -18.35 31.63
N ASN A 775 4.97 -17.40 30.73
CA ASN A 775 3.97 -17.51 29.67
C ASN A 775 4.44 -18.41 28.52
N ALA A 776 5.75 -18.51 28.26
CA ALA A 776 6.26 -19.16 27.05
C ALA A 776 6.03 -20.68 27.09
N ALA A 777 5.99 -21.26 28.29
CA ALA A 777 5.72 -22.69 28.51
C ALA A 777 4.22 -23.04 28.53
N GLN A 778 3.33 -22.08 28.77
CA GLN A 778 1.90 -22.32 29.04
C GLN A 778 0.96 -21.67 28.02
N SER A 779 1.37 -20.60 27.36
CA SER A 779 0.56 -19.81 26.44
C SER A 779 0.32 -20.53 25.11
N GLU A 780 -0.85 -20.30 24.52
CA GLU A 780 -1.23 -20.83 23.21
C GLU A 780 -0.40 -20.24 22.05
N LEU A 781 0.33 -19.15 22.30
CA LEU A 781 1.17 -18.46 21.30
C LEU A 781 2.49 -19.18 21.01
N GLY A 782 2.89 -20.12 21.87
CA GLY A 782 4.14 -20.86 21.76
C GLY A 782 5.32 -20.18 22.46
N GLN A 783 6.50 -20.77 22.30
CA GLN A 783 7.75 -20.42 22.99
C GLN A 783 8.49 -19.26 22.32
N PHE A 784 7.90 -18.06 22.35
CA PHE A 784 8.52 -16.84 21.83
C PHE A 784 8.86 -15.89 22.96
N PRO A 785 10.04 -15.24 22.95
CA PRO A 785 10.38 -14.23 23.92
C PRO A 785 9.47 -13.00 23.86
N ASP A 786 9.11 -12.49 25.01
CA ASP A 786 8.43 -11.21 25.18
C ASP A 786 9.38 -10.01 25.01
N THR A 787 8.85 -8.97 24.38
CA THR A 787 9.58 -7.74 24.09
C THR A 787 8.62 -6.56 23.93
N GLU A 788 9.08 -5.36 24.25
CA GLU A 788 8.33 -4.13 23.98
C GLU A 788 8.17 -3.82 22.48
N ILE A 789 9.01 -4.40 21.62
CA ILE A 789 8.97 -4.16 20.17
C ILE A 789 7.72 -4.82 19.57
N LEU A 790 6.70 -4.03 19.26
CA LEU A 790 5.53 -4.49 18.52
C LEU A 790 5.77 -4.38 17.01
N ASN A 791 6.41 -3.29 16.59
CA ASN A 791 6.75 -3.05 15.19
C ASN A 791 8.14 -3.56 14.84
N LYS A 792 8.22 -4.82 14.39
CA LYS A 792 9.48 -5.47 13.98
C LYS A 792 10.18 -4.76 12.82
N GLN A 793 9.47 -3.95 12.02
CA GLN A 793 10.07 -3.15 10.94
C GLN A 793 10.98 -2.03 11.47
N ASN A 794 10.87 -1.66 12.75
CA ASN A 794 11.77 -0.70 13.40
C ASN A 794 13.15 -1.30 13.74
N GLY A 795 13.45 -2.53 13.31
CA GLY A 795 14.81 -3.09 13.32
C GLY A 795 15.41 -3.27 14.72
N GLN A 796 14.65 -3.87 15.64
CA GLN A 796 14.98 -4.05 17.06
C GLN A 796 15.10 -2.75 17.89
N THR A 797 14.47 -1.66 17.43
CA THR A 797 14.38 -0.40 18.19
C THR A 797 12.95 -0.19 18.65
N ILE A 798 12.76 0.18 19.92
CA ILE A 798 11.45 0.56 20.47
C ILE A 798 10.97 1.90 19.89
N ALA A 799 9.68 2.00 19.62
CA ALA A 799 9.06 3.29 19.32
C ALA A 799 8.91 4.11 20.60
N LEU A 800 9.53 5.29 20.68
CA LEU A 800 9.46 6.18 21.86
C LEU A 800 8.59 7.43 21.64
N ASP A 801 8.07 7.62 20.43
CA ASP A 801 7.33 8.85 20.11
C ASP A 801 5.85 8.74 20.51
N ASP A 802 5.37 9.78 21.19
CA ASP A 802 3.96 9.98 21.52
C ASP A 802 3.40 11.09 20.63
N SER A 803 2.81 10.70 19.51
CA SER A 803 2.10 11.58 18.58
C SER A 803 0.77 10.94 18.20
N TYR A 804 -0.29 11.19 18.98
CA TYR A 804 -1.60 10.57 18.80
C TYR A 804 -2.79 11.49 19.10
N PHE A 805 -3.93 11.13 18.52
CA PHE A 805 -5.25 11.65 18.86
C PHE A 805 -5.87 10.80 19.96
N SER A 806 -6.47 11.43 20.98
CA SER A 806 -7.12 10.75 22.10
C SER A 806 -8.61 11.04 22.10
N TYR A 807 -9.42 9.98 22.17
CA TYR A 807 -10.88 10.02 22.17
C TYR A 807 -11.40 9.47 23.47
N GLU A 808 -12.37 10.15 24.09
CA GLU A 808 -13.08 9.65 25.25
C GLU A 808 -14.35 8.94 24.80
N VAL A 809 -14.54 7.72 25.33
CA VAL A 809 -15.78 6.98 25.16
C VAL A 809 -16.73 7.41 26.28
N ASN A 810 -17.88 7.98 25.90
CA ASN A 810 -18.90 8.37 26.86
C ASN A 810 -19.59 7.10 27.38
N LEU A 811 -19.31 6.75 28.64
CA LEU A 811 -19.82 5.55 29.29
C LEU A 811 -21.21 5.74 29.94
N ASP A 812 -21.91 6.84 29.66
CA ASP A 812 -23.30 7.02 30.09
C ASP A 812 -24.21 6.01 29.36
N PRO A 813 -24.88 5.08 30.07
CA PRO A 813 -25.78 4.11 29.44
C PRO A 813 -27.12 4.72 29.02
N SER A 814 -27.36 6.02 29.24
CA SER A 814 -28.62 6.67 28.85
C SER A 814 -28.77 6.77 27.33
N ASP A 815 -30.02 6.78 26.86
CA ASP A 815 -30.33 6.98 25.43
C ASP A 815 -30.05 8.42 24.96
N ALA A 816 -29.77 9.34 25.89
CA ALA A 816 -29.33 10.70 25.59
C ALA A 816 -27.82 10.77 25.22
N ASN A 817 -27.09 9.66 25.31
CA ASN A 817 -25.68 9.61 24.95
C ASN A 817 -25.50 9.81 23.43
N PRO A 818 -24.89 10.93 22.99
CA PRO A 818 -24.78 11.25 21.57
C PRO A 818 -23.81 10.32 20.80
N GLN A 819 -23.03 9.50 21.50
CA GLN A 819 -22.18 8.50 20.86
C GLN A 819 -22.95 7.21 20.53
N VAL A 820 -24.15 6.98 21.05
CA VAL A 820 -24.90 5.74 20.81
C VAL A 820 -25.78 5.91 19.57
N VAL A 821 -25.53 5.10 18.53
CA VAL A 821 -26.23 5.18 17.22
C VAL A 821 -27.03 3.93 16.86
N GLY A 822 -27.11 2.98 17.77
CA GLY A 822 -27.73 1.68 17.58
C GLY A 822 -27.38 0.74 18.72
N GLY A 823 -27.71 -0.54 18.54
CA GLY A 823 -27.46 -1.54 19.57
C GLY A 823 -28.37 -2.75 19.43
N GLY A 824 -28.07 -3.71 20.30
CA GLY A 824 -28.85 -4.93 20.45
C GLY A 824 -29.80 -4.85 21.65
N THR A 825 -30.15 -6.01 22.15
CA THR A 825 -30.89 -6.18 23.40
C THR A 825 -29.92 -6.36 24.58
N ASN A 826 -30.41 -6.51 25.81
CA ASN A 826 -29.59 -6.81 27.00
C ASN A 826 -28.39 -5.87 27.24
N GLY A 827 -28.53 -4.58 26.89
CA GLY A 827 -27.51 -3.56 27.17
C GLY A 827 -26.39 -3.43 26.14
N TRP A 828 -26.44 -4.17 25.02
CA TRP A 828 -25.53 -3.96 23.89
C TRP A 828 -25.84 -2.67 23.16
N ARG A 829 -24.84 -1.80 23.01
CA ARG A 829 -24.96 -0.51 22.33
C ARG A 829 -23.83 -0.35 21.31
N LEU A 830 -24.16 0.21 20.15
CA LEU A 830 -23.19 0.63 19.14
C LEU A 830 -22.79 2.07 19.42
N TYR A 831 -21.58 2.25 19.93
CA TYR A 831 -20.94 3.54 20.10
C TYR A 831 -20.23 3.90 18.81
N ARG A 832 -20.49 5.11 18.31
CA ARG A 832 -19.83 5.71 17.15
C ARG A 832 -19.21 7.02 17.60
N ILE A 833 -17.91 7.16 17.36
CA ILE A 833 -17.12 8.32 17.80
C ILE A 833 -16.49 8.97 16.57
N PRO A 834 -16.68 10.28 16.32
CA PRO A 834 -16.14 10.94 15.15
C PRO A 834 -14.62 11.10 15.27
N LEU A 835 -13.91 10.59 14.26
CA LEU A 835 -12.45 10.58 14.25
C LEU A 835 -11.86 12.00 14.15
N ARG A 836 -12.54 12.95 13.50
CA ARG A 836 -12.06 14.35 13.43
C ARG A 836 -12.43 15.20 14.67
N GLY A 837 -12.97 14.58 15.72
CA GLY A 837 -13.39 15.24 16.97
C GLY A 837 -12.61 14.78 18.20
N ALA A 838 -11.28 14.66 18.10
CA ALA A 838 -10.43 14.20 19.21
C ALA A 838 -10.56 15.11 20.45
N LYS A 839 -10.65 14.51 21.64
CA LYS A 839 -10.72 15.22 22.93
C LYS A 839 -9.38 15.87 23.28
N ARG A 840 -8.28 15.17 22.98
CA ARG A 840 -6.91 15.65 23.22
C ARG A 840 -6.01 15.26 22.05
N ILE A 841 -5.08 16.13 21.71
CA ILE A 841 -4.04 15.91 20.70
C ILE A 841 -2.70 15.98 21.42
N VAL A 842 -1.89 14.93 21.27
CA VAL A 842 -0.55 14.82 21.86
C VAL A 842 0.46 14.76 20.71
N GLY A 843 1.52 15.57 20.78
CA GLY A 843 2.53 15.65 19.72
C GLY A 843 1.97 16.24 18.42
N ASN A 844 2.42 15.73 17.27
CA ASN A 844 1.96 16.16 15.94
C ASN A 844 1.40 14.97 15.14
N PRO A 845 0.26 14.38 15.57
CA PRO A 845 -0.30 13.22 14.91
C PRO A 845 -0.89 13.55 13.55
N LEU A 846 -0.86 12.56 12.64
CA LEU A 846 -1.44 12.66 11.30
C LEU A 846 -2.36 11.47 11.05
N PHE A 847 -3.55 11.71 10.51
CA PHE A 847 -4.48 10.62 10.13
C PHE A 847 -3.96 9.77 8.98
N SER A 848 -3.03 10.31 8.20
CA SER A 848 -2.28 9.58 7.20
C SER A 848 -1.23 8.62 7.78
N ASN A 849 -0.98 8.61 9.10
CA ASN A 849 0.01 7.76 9.77
C ASN A 849 -0.42 7.34 11.19
N ILE A 850 -1.42 6.46 11.26
CA ILE A 850 -1.89 5.79 12.47
C ILE A 850 -1.27 4.39 12.53
N GLN A 851 -0.31 4.18 13.42
CA GLN A 851 0.34 2.86 13.56
C GLN A 851 -0.20 2.08 14.76
N TYR A 852 -0.52 2.75 15.86
CA TYR A 852 -0.91 2.12 17.10
C TYR A 852 -2.32 2.53 17.51
N VAL A 853 -2.98 1.61 18.20
CA VAL A 853 -4.19 1.87 18.99
C VAL A 853 -3.87 1.55 20.43
N ARG A 854 -4.17 2.46 21.36
CA ARG A 854 -4.16 2.19 22.80
C ARG A 854 -5.55 2.39 23.37
N VAL A 855 -6.06 1.39 24.06
CA VAL A 855 -7.30 1.49 24.85
C VAL A 855 -6.88 1.56 26.31
N TRP A 856 -7.30 2.60 27.02
CA TRP A 856 -6.91 2.76 28.41
C TRP A 856 -8.04 3.32 29.26
N PHE A 857 -7.98 3.00 30.54
CA PHE A 857 -8.98 3.33 31.54
C PHE A 857 -8.35 4.17 32.63
N LYS A 858 -9.19 4.96 33.29
CA LYS A 858 -8.77 5.87 34.36
C LYS A 858 -9.85 6.04 35.40
N GLY A 859 -9.45 6.21 36.66
CA GLY A 859 -10.37 6.52 37.74
C GLY A 859 -10.87 5.27 38.45
N GLY A 860 -12.18 5.04 38.37
CA GLY A 860 -12.87 3.93 39.03
C GLY A 860 -12.84 2.61 38.24
N ARG A 861 -13.27 1.54 38.91
CA ARG A 861 -13.42 0.19 38.35
C ARG A 861 -14.37 0.19 37.14
N ILE A 862 -14.02 -0.58 36.12
CA ILE A 862 -14.87 -0.76 34.94
C ILE A 862 -14.66 -2.14 34.31
N LYS A 863 -15.77 -2.74 33.89
CA LYS A 863 -15.80 -3.98 33.11
C LYS A 863 -16.69 -3.79 31.89
N VAL A 864 -16.14 -4.08 30.71
CA VAL A 864 -16.85 -4.00 29.44
C VAL A 864 -16.69 -5.29 28.64
N SER A 865 -17.73 -5.63 27.88
CA SER A 865 -17.74 -6.71 26.89
C SER A 865 -17.87 -6.10 25.50
N ILE A 866 -16.95 -6.40 24.58
CA ILE A 866 -16.91 -5.86 23.23
C ILE A 866 -17.18 -6.98 22.23
N ALA A 867 -18.26 -6.86 21.46
CA ALA A 867 -18.66 -7.87 20.46
C ALA A 867 -18.15 -7.55 19.05
N ASP A 868 -17.91 -6.27 18.75
CA ASP A 868 -17.21 -5.81 17.56
C ASP A 868 -16.64 -4.42 17.82
N TRP A 869 -15.51 -4.10 17.20
CA TRP A 869 -14.92 -2.77 17.24
C TRP A 869 -13.99 -2.55 16.05
N ARG A 870 -14.13 -1.40 15.41
CA ARG A 870 -13.52 -1.14 14.11
C ARG A 870 -13.49 0.35 13.82
N PHE A 871 -12.52 0.74 13.00
CA PHE A 871 -12.54 2.04 12.36
C PHE A 871 -13.41 1.94 11.12
N VAL A 872 -14.37 2.83 10.94
CA VAL A 872 -15.29 2.79 9.82
C VAL A 872 -15.22 4.07 8.99
N GLY A 873 -15.37 3.87 7.69
CA GLY A 873 -15.35 4.89 6.67
C GLY A 873 -16.35 4.58 5.57
N ALA A 874 -16.42 5.44 4.58
CA ALA A 874 -17.24 5.23 3.39
C ALA A 874 -16.34 5.03 2.15
N GLN A 875 -16.78 4.24 1.17
CA GLN A 875 -16.20 4.29 -0.17
C GLN A 875 -16.48 5.63 -0.85
N TRP A 876 -17.62 6.22 -0.51
CA TRP A 876 -18.03 7.54 -0.96
C TRP A 876 -17.24 8.61 -0.24
N GLN A 877 -16.49 9.39 -1.02
CA GLN A 877 -15.67 10.46 -0.52
C GLN A 877 -16.45 11.76 -0.49
N ARG A 878 -16.17 12.59 0.51
CA ARG A 878 -16.65 13.97 0.55
C ARG A 878 -15.96 14.72 -0.57
N THR A 879 -16.74 15.39 -1.43
CA THR A 879 -16.20 16.45 -2.28
C THR A 879 -15.82 17.63 -1.39
N ASN A 880 -14.64 17.56 -0.76
CA ASN A 880 -14.09 18.72 -0.07
C ASN A 880 -13.97 19.86 -1.10
N TYR A 881 -14.60 21.00 -0.80
CA TYR A 881 -14.43 22.27 -1.52
C TYR A 881 -12.98 22.82 -1.49
N ALA A 882 -12.00 22.01 -1.06
CA ALA A 882 -10.56 22.21 -1.27
C ALA A 882 -10.14 22.13 -2.76
N GLN A 883 -11.10 21.98 -3.68
CA GLN A 883 -10.92 22.13 -5.13
C GLN A 883 -10.56 23.57 -5.57
N ILE A 884 -10.36 24.51 -4.63
CA ILE A 884 -9.88 25.87 -4.90
C ILE A 884 -8.53 26.07 -4.20
N PRO A 885 -7.40 26.12 -4.93
CA PRO A 885 -6.16 26.61 -4.35
C PRO A 885 -6.36 28.08 -3.96
N ASN A 886 -6.23 28.39 -2.65
CA ASN A 886 -6.41 29.70 -1.96
C ASN A 886 -7.71 29.99 -1.17
N SER A 887 -8.60 29.03 -0.88
CA SER A 887 -9.65 29.30 0.12
C SER A 887 -9.18 28.93 1.53
N ALA A 888 -8.77 29.93 2.31
CA ALA A 888 -8.61 29.89 3.77
C ALA A 888 -9.99 29.75 4.47
N VAL A 889 -10.77 28.75 4.09
CA VAL A 889 -12.09 28.45 4.67
C VAL A 889 -12.14 26.97 5.00
N SER A 890 -11.40 26.57 6.03
CA SER A 890 -11.49 25.24 6.67
C SER A 890 -12.55 25.20 7.78
N ASN A 891 -13.55 26.09 7.75
CA ASN A 891 -14.50 26.26 8.84
C ASN A 891 -15.90 25.68 8.56
N ASP A 892 -16.11 24.97 7.45
CA ASP A 892 -17.37 24.23 7.28
C ASP A 892 -17.29 22.89 8.02
N THR A 893 -18.08 22.77 9.08
CA THR A 893 -17.93 21.76 10.15
C THR A 893 -18.92 20.60 10.05
N VAL A 894 -19.79 20.54 9.03
CA VAL A 894 -21.03 19.73 9.15
C VAL A 894 -21.38 18.83 7.95
N ILE A 895 -20.47 18.54 7.02
CA ILE A 895 -20.75 17.48 6.03
C ILE A 895 -20.07 16.18 6.46
N ARG A 896 -20.90 15.20 6.86
CA ARG A 896 -20.49 13.84 7.23
C ARG A 896 -21.16 12.83 6.31
N VAL A 897 -20.37 11.91 5.76
CA VAL A 897 -20.89 10.76 5.02
C VAL A 897 -20.88 9.58 5.98
N ALA A 898 -22.06 9.03 6.24
CA ALA A 898 -22.22 7.84 7.06
C ALA A 898 -23.08 6.85 6.28
N PHE A 899 -22.91 5.57 6.58
CA PHE A 899 -23.78 4.50 6.10
C PHE A 899 -24.70 4.08 7.24
N VAL A 900 -25.90 3.63 6.86
CA VAL A 900 -26.89 3.06 7.76
C VAL A 900 -27.02 1.59 7.40
N ASN A 901 -26.77 0.72 8.38
CA ASN A 901 -26.87 -0.72 8.24
C ASN A 901 -28.09 -1.23 9.03
N ARG A 902 -28.95 -2.02 8.38
CA ARG A 902 -30.14 -2.60 9.01
C ARG A 902 -29.81 -3.58 10.15
N GLU A 903 -28.66 -4.23 10.11
CA GLU A 903 -28.23 -5.21 11.12
C GLU A 903 -27.75 -4.56 12.42
N GLU A 904 -27.17 -3.35 12.34
CA GLU A 904 -26.44 -2.72 13.43
C GLU A 904 -27.09 -1.41 13.92
N ASN A 905 -27.75 -0.67 13.03
CA ASN A 905 -28.43 0.58 13.34
C ASN A 905 -29.91 0.33 13.66
N ALA A 906 -30.40 0.96 14.73
CA ALA A 906 -31.82 0.94 15.09
C ALA A 906 -32.68 1.89 14.23
N GLY A 907 -32.04 2.84 13.53
CA GLY A 907 -32.66 3.85 12.66
C GLY A 907 -31.60 4.74 11.99
N PRO A 908 -31.99 5.81 11.26
CA PRO A 908 -31.05 6.83 10.79
C PRO A 908 -30.26 7.41 11.97
N PRO A 909 -28.93 7.64 11.84
CA PRO A 909 -28.15 8.22 12.93
C PRO A 909 -28.69 9.62 13.27
N ASP A 910 -28.98 9.86 14.55
CA ASP A 910 -29.27 11.20 15.04
C ASP A 910 -27.95 11.99 15.00
N TYR A 911 -27.84 12.92 14.05
CA TYR A 911 -26.61 13.68 13.87
C TYR A 911 -26.43 14.61 15.08
N TYR A 912 -25.26 14.52 15.74
CA TYR A 912 -24.83 15.41 16.82
C TYR A 912 -25.33 16.86 16.60
N THR A 913 -26.28 17.30 17.41
CA THR A 913 -26.71 18.71 17.47
C THR A 913 -25.72 19.55 18.25
#